data_AF-A0A086T2D6-F1
#
_entry.id   AF-A0A086T2D6-F1
#
_cell.length_a   1.000
_cell.length_b   1.000
_cell.length_c   1.000
_cell.angle_alpha   90.00
_cell.angle_beta   90.00
_cell.angle_gamma   90.00
#
_symmetry.space_group_name_H-M   'P 1'
#
loop_
_entity.id
_entity.type
_entity.pdbx_description
1 polymer ?
#
loop_
_entity_poly.entity_id
_entity_poly.type
_entity_poly.pdbx_seq_one_letter_code
_entity_poly.pdbx_strand_id
1 'polypeptide(L)'
;MAYVAPVHRATSVRHALRMRFTSPDEDDLVIAKANRLEIWRPSEEGLTCLHTRIVYGTIAMLQRLQPKDSNTDLLFIGTDRQQYFTVAWDPETNRLETVNENDMDDDAEPYMRHSQSQNKCLVDPTGKFMAMHLWEGVLNVFRLLTRGSSKMRLEALAQVRLSELWMKASTFLHSRTGHPRIAFLYKTRLDQEDSRIAVYRLTRDDKGGDVSRFDAVRDRELDETIADPFASMLIPVPVPEEKRYHVRHTEGTKAHLGGLLVVGETLLTYFDSLTYAKVASALKEPKIYVAWAEYDDTHYLLADDYGRLDLLTIETSMEASSLVVTGMNVAPMVFQESNSVTSRASQLVYMGNNTLFLASHHGDCQVLRIDISLRRISLLKNLSNNAPILDFAVMDMGNREGDIQAGNAFSSGQARIVAGCGAYRDGSLRSIRSGVGLDDTGVLDEIQGTRGLFTLRSSGSELVDILAVSLINETRVFRFDQDGEIEEVTEFSGLAMDTETLLAASLPNGHLLQVTPRSVRLLEPESGMTVSTWDAPGEKTITAVSSNDKWVLLSVEGVTLVSLNLLDNLAAKMQHTDHTTADGIPDQMSCLHAARSSPDLGVVGWWSSGTVSVVDMATLNSLHGESLRQTDDSASVPRDIALVQLHPPETAGPTLLIATEDGNVVTFNVSVEEFAVSGRKTVTLGSSPARLHILPQDDGTCNIFATTEHSSLIYGFEGRIIYSATTADDATFVAPFNSEAYPGAIILSTNDHVRLSKVDKERLTHVKTLPVGETVRRVAYSGDLKAFGIGCIKKELVNNEEVVSSSFRLVDEIIFKQLGEPFPLDVSAGVELVECVIRAELTDSSGHAAERFIVGTSFMPDDSEVVLGDKSRGRIIVFGVDQDRRIYQIVSHKLKGNCRCLGILDGYIIAGLSKTVVAYRYVEKTSASGSLEKAAAYRPSSMPVDLDISGNMIGVADLMQSMALVELIPPKDGSPAQLVERARHYQPMWSTSICQLGEERWLEADAQGNLAVLRRNAEAPTDQDKMRMEVTSEMNLGEQINRIRRLYVAPTENAIVVPKAFLGSVEGSLYLFGEVVPKYQDLLINFQTKLSSCIKTPGRLSFEKWRSFRNQSRESEGPFRFLDGEMLERFLDLTEVKQDDVCKGLGPSVEEMRNIVEELRRLH
;
A
#
# COMPACT_ATOMS: atom_id res chain seq x y z
N MET A 1 -27.08 8.17 1.86
CA MET A 1 -26.56 7.07 2.70
C MET A 1 -25.15 6.79 2.21
N ALA A 2 -24.21 6.59 3.12
CA ALA A 2 -22.79 6.44 2.79
C ALA A 2 -22.41 4.95 2.64
N TYR A 3 -21.35 4.70 1.87
CA TYR A 3 -20.71 3.41 1.66
C TYR A 3 -19.20 3.56 1.80
N VAL A 4 -18.53 2.63 2.46
CA VAL A 4 -17.05 2.57 2.53
C VAL A 4 -16.56 1.15 2.36
N ALA A 5 -15.49 0.95 1.58
CA ALA A 5 -14.86 -0.35 1.40
C ALA A 5 -13.33 -0.21 1.28
N PRO A 6 -12.54 -1.19 1.78
CA PRO A 6 -11.08 -1.15 1.67
C PRO A 6 -10.60 -1.53 0.26
N VAL A 7 -9.99 -0.60 -0.46
CA VAL A 7 -9.25 -0.84 -1.71
C VAL A 7 -7.95 -1.60 -1.43
N HIS A 8 -7.26 -1.20 -0.37
CA HIS A 8 -6.06 -1.86 0.12
C HIS A 8 -6.15 -1.97 1.64
N ARG A 9 -5.89 -3.18 2.17
CA ARG A 9 -6.03 -3.46 3.60
C ARG A 9 -4.82 -2.95 4.39
N ALA A 10 -4.95 -2.93 5.72
CA ALA A 10 -3.89 -2.55 6.64
C ALA A 10 -2.65 -3.44 6.45
N THR A 11 -1.47 -2.81 6.50
CA THR A 11 -0.18 -3.50 6.34
C THR A 11 0.77 -3.31 7.50
N SER A 12 0.50 -2.31 8.34
CA SER A 12 1.17 -2.06 9.61
C SER A 12 1.12 -3.27 10.53
N VAL A 13 2.27 -3.61 11.12
CA VAL A 13 2.34 -4.61 12.19
C VAL A 13 2.88 -3.94 13.44
N ARG A 14 2.05 -3.87 14.49
CA ARG A 14 2.43 -3.37 15.82
C ARG A 14 2.54 -4.46 16.87
N HIS A 15 1.85 -5.58 16.65
CA HIS A 15 1.81 -6.71 17.57
C HIS A 15 2.10 -7.99 16.80
N ALA A 16 3.10 -8.72 17.27
CA ALA A 16 3.48 -10.03 16.78
C ALA A 16 3.90 -10.90 17.97
N LEU A 17 3.65 -12.21 17.91
CA LEU A 17 4.16 -13.12 18.92
C LEU A 17 4.44 -14.51 18.33
N ARG A 18 5.36 -15.21 18.97
CA ARG A 18 5.64 -16.63 18.72
C ARG A 18 4.83 -17.49 19.68
N MET A 19 4.17 -18.52 19.17
CA MET A 19 3.46 -19.50 19.99
C MET A 19 3.27 -20.84 19.27
N ARG A 20 3.05 -21.91 20.03
CA ARG A 20 2.69 -23.23 19.47
C ARG A 20 1.19 -23.33 19.38
N PHE A 21 0.62 -22.87 18.27
CA PHE A 21 -0.82 -22.65 18.18
C PHE A 21 -1.54 -23.71 17.36
N THR A 22 -1.16 -23.87 16.10
CA THR A 22 -1.80 -24.82 15.18
C THR A 22 -1.28 -26.25 15.34
N SER A 23 -0.04 -26.39 15.80
CA SER A 23 0.65 -27.66 16.05
C SER A 23 1.43 -27.60 17.38
N PRO A 24 1.55 -28.72 18.12
CA PRO A 24 2.39 -28.80 19.31
C PRO A 24 3.88 -28.87 19.01
N ASP A 25 4.26 -29.21 17.77
CA ASP A 25 5.65 -29.49 17.38
C ASP A 25 6.31 -28.31 16.66
N GLU A 26 5.51 -27.35 16.18
CA GLU A 26 5.97 -26.23 15.36
C GLU A 26 5.56 -24.89 15.98
N ASP A 27 6.44 -23.90 15.84
CA ASP A 27 6.18 -22.54 16.30
C ASP A 27 5.55 -21.71 15.18
N ASP A 28 4.41 -21.10 15.49
CA ASP A 28 3.70 -20.19 14.61
C ASP A 28 3.97 -18.74 15.02
N LEU A 29 4.05 -17.88 14.00
CA LEU A 29 4.11 -16.44 14.14
C LEU A 29 2.71 -15.87 13.98
N VAL A 30 2.17 -15.30 15.05
CA VAL A 30 0.87 -14.64 15.04
C VAL A 30 1.07 -13.14 14.93
N ILE A 31 0.42 -12.51 13.95
CA ILE A 31 0.54 -11.09 13.62
C ILE A 31 -0.83 -10.43 13.68
N ALA A 32 -0.90 -9.22 14.24
CA ALA A 32 -2.08 -8.34 14.10
C ALA A 32 -1.82 -7.18 13.14
N LYS A 33 -2.71 -7.02 12.16
CA LYS A 33 -2.79 -5.89 11.24
C LYS A 33 -4.14 -5.19 11.43
N ALA A 34 -4.16 -4.11 12.20
CA ALA A 34 -5.38 -3.41 12.63
C ALA A 34 -6.45 -4.35 13.22
N ASN A 35 -7.48 -4.72 12.45
CA ASN A 35 -8.57 -5.59 12.86
C ASN A 35 -8.41 -7.06 12.40
N ARG A 36 -7.24 -7.43 11.87
CA ARG A 36 -7.00 -8.74 11.26
C ARG A 36 -5.89 -9.49 11.97
N LEU A 37 -6.14 -10.77 12.22
CA LEU A 37 -5.19 -11.73 12.75
C LEU A 37 -4.68 -12.60 11.61
N GLU A 38 -3.36 -12.70 11.47
CA GLU A 38 -2.70 -13.60 10.52
C GLU A 38 -1.80 -14.57 11.27
N ILE A 39 -1.79 -15.82 10.84
CA ILE A 39 -0.97 -16.90 11.39
C ILE A 39 0.00 -17.34 10.30
N TRP A 40 1.29 -17.22 10.58
CA TRP A 40 2.37 -17.49 9.65
C TRP A 40 3.28 -18.58 10.19
N ARG A 41 3.94 -19.30 9.30
CA ARG A 41 4.95 -20.29 9.65
C ARG A 41 6.26 -20.07 8.90
N PRO A 42 7.42 -20.21 9.56
CA PRO A 42 8.71 -20.23 8.87
C PRO A 42 8.81 -21.38 7.86
N SER A 43 9.29 -21.06 6.66
CA SER A 43 9.65 -22.02 5.59
C SER A 43 11.09 -21.77 5.11
N GLU A 44 11.64 -22.65 4.27
CA GLU A 44 12.98 -22.45 3.70
C GLU A 44 13.10 -21.13 2.91
N GLU A 45 12.00 -20.72 2.26
CA GLU A 45 11.86 -19.48 1.48
C GLU A 45 11.42 -18.26 2.32
N GLY A 46 11.25 -18.41 3.65
CA GLY A 46 10.92 -17.31 4.56
C GLY A 46 9.68 -17.58 5.43
N LEU A 47 8.53 -16.99 5.09
CA LEU A 47 7.27 -17.13 5.83
C LEU A 47 6.11 -17.44 4.89
N THR A 48 5.27 -18.41 5.27
CA THR A 48 4.01 -18.78 4.61
C THR A 48 2.81 -18.44 5.51
N CYS A 49 1.78 -17.80 4.93
CA CYS A 49 0.56 -17.48 5.67
C CYS A 49 -0.35 -18.71 5.69
N LEU A 50 -0.63 -19.24 6.88
CA LEU A 50 -1.49 -20.40 7.07
C LEU A 50 -2.96 -20.02 7.22
N HIS A 51 -3.23 -18.93 7.92
CA HIS A 51 -4.61 -18.52 8.22
C HIS A 51 -4.73 -17.01 8.38
N THR A 52 -5.88 -16.47 8.01
CA THR A 52 -6.22 -15.06 8.16
C THR A 52 -7.66 -14.92 8.64
N ARG A 53 -7.88 -14.16 9.72
CA ARG A 53 -9.22 -13.95 10.29
C ARG A 53 -9.42 -12.51 10.76
N ILE A 54 -10.60 -11.95 10.52
CA ILE A 54 -10.98 -10.65 11.08
C ILE A 54 -11.42 -10.77 12.55
N VAL A 55 -11.24 -9.69 13.29
CA VAL A 55 -11.84 -9.42 14.59
C VAL A 55 -12.66 -8.13 14.47
N TYR A 56 -13.89 -8.09 15.01
CA TYR A 56 -14.69 -6.86 15.04
C TYR A 56 -14.20 -5.92 16.15
N GLY A 57 -13.03 -5.31 15.90
CA GLY A 57 -12.35 -4.38 16.79
C GLY A 57 -10.88 -4.23 16.38
N THR A 58 -10.25 -3.10 16.69
CA THR A 58 -8.83 -2.91 16.41
C THR A 58 -8.03 -3.63 17.48
N ILE A 59 -7.20 -4.58 17.07
CA ILE A 59 -6.40 -5.42 17.98
C ILE A 59 -5.32 -4.54 18.61
N ALA A 60 -5.36 -4.40 19.93
CA ALA A 60 -4.43 -3.58 20.70
C ALA A 60 -3.50 -4.41 21.59
N MET A 61 -3.79 -5.71 21.76
CA MET A 61 -3.04 -6.62 22.63
C MET A 61 -3.10 -8.04 22.08
N LEU A 62 -1.95 -8.70 22.02
CA LEU A 62 -1.82 -10.13 21.79
C LEU A 62 -0.96 -10.74 22.90
N GLN A 63 -1.41 -11.83 23.51
CA GLN A 63 -0.63 -12.55 24.50
C GLN A 63 -0.81 -14.06 24.40
N ARG A 64 0.25 -14.79 24.76
CA ARG A 64 0.28 -16.24 24.79
C ARG A 64 -0.01 -16.75 26.19
N LEU A 65 -1.00 -17.64 26.32
CA LEU A 65 -1.37 -18.30 27.56
C LEU A 65 -1.13 -19.81 27.41
N GLN A 66 -0.64 -20.47 28.46
CA GLN A 66 -0.32 -21.90 28.42
C GLN A 66 -1.17 -22.69 29.41
N PRO A 67 -2.23 -23.39 28.94
CA PRO A 67 -3.04 -24.23 29.81
C PRO A 67 -2.24 -25.37 30.41
N LYS A 68 -2.60 -25.73 31.64
CA LYS A 68 -1.94 -26.84 32.33
C LYS A 68 -2.24 -28.17 31.61
N ASP A 69 -1.19 -28.94 31.33
CA ASP A 69 -1.23 -30.23 30.65
C ASP A 69 -1.67 -30.15 29.17
N SER A 70 -1.63 -28.96 28.54
CA SER A 70 -1.86 -28.77 27.10
C SER A 70 -0.53 -28.73 26.33
N ASN A 71 -0.54 -29.31 25.12
CA ASN A 71 0.60 -29.27 24.21
C ASN A 71 0.55 -28.06 23.26
N THR A 72 -0.61 -27.42 23.13
CA THR A 72 -0.82 -26.18 22.36
C THR A 72 -1.14 -25.02 23.30
N ASP A 73 -0.77 -23.83 22.85
CA ASP A 73 -0.95 -22.57 23.54
C ASP A 73 -2.33 -21.96 23.20
N LEU A 74 -2.84 -21.09 24.08
CA LEU A 74 -4.00 -20.25 23.84
C LEU A 74 -3.57 -18.83 23.45
N LEU A 75 -4.35 -18.20 22.59
CA LEU A 75 -4.12 -16.82 22.17
C LEU A 75 -5.13 -15.90 22.86
N PHE A 76 -4.63 -14.98 23.69
CA PHE A 76 -5.40 -13.89 24.26
C PHE A 76 -5.37 -12.67 23.33
N ILE A 77 -6.53 -12.07 23.11
CA ILE A 77 -6.71 -10.92 22.22
C ILE A 77 -7.48 -9.84 22.99
N GLY A 78 -6.95 -8.61 22.96
CA GLY A 78 -7.62 -7.43 23.49
C GLY A 78 -7.81 -6.35 22.43
N THR A 79 -8.98 -5.73 22.37
CA THR A 79 -9.30 -4.66 21.41
C THR A 79 -9.14 -3.26 22.02
N ASP A 80 -9.10 -2.24 21.17
CA ASP A 80 -9.12 -0.82 21.54
C ASP A 80 -10.44 -0.38 22.22
N ARG A 81 -11.50 -1.20 22.10
CA ARG A 81 -12.77 -1.08 22.83
C ARG A 81 -12.79 -1.83 24.16
N GLN A 82 -11.63 -2.29 24.62
CA GLN A 82 -11.49 -3.03 25.89
C GLN A 82 -12.37 -4.29 25.92
N GLN A 83 -12.52 -4.94 24.77
CA GLN A 83 -13.16 -6.25 24.68
C GLN A 83 -12.06 -7.30 24.63
N TYR A 84 -12.14 -8.27 25.54
CA TYR A 84 -11.09 -9.28 25.75
C TYR A 84 -11.65 -10.68 25.58
N PHE A 85 -10.92 -11.52 24.87
CA PHE A 85 -11.31 -12.90 24.65
C PHE A 85 -10.09 -13.79 24.43
N THR A 86 -10.29 -15.10 24.53
CA THR A 86 -9.23 -16.10 24.32
C THR A 86 -9.68 -17.08 23.26
N VAL A 87 -8.78 -17.43 22.34
CA VAL A 87 -9.04 -18.38 21.26
C VAL A 87 -8.07 -19.56 21.30
N ALA A 88 -8.56 -20.71 20.87
CA ALA A 88 -7.79 -21.92 20.59
C ALA A 88 -7.89 -22.26 19.10
N TRP A 89 -6.92 -23.00 18.60
CA TRP A 89 -6.99 -23.60 17.26
C TRP A 89 -7.72 -24.93 17.32
N ASP A 90 -8.72 -25.11 16.46
CA ASP A 90 -9.36 -26.39 16.22
C ASP A 90 -8.75 -27.04 14.96
N PRO A 91 -7.96 -28.13 15.09
CA PRO A 91 -7.34 -28.81 13.97
C PRO A 91 -8.32 -29.60 13.10
N GLU A 92 -9.51 -29.97 13.60
CA GLU A 92 -10.50 -30.70 12.81
C GLU A 92 -11.22 -29.77 11.83
N THR A 93 -11.53 -28.54 12.27
CA THR A 93 -12.23 -27.55 11.44
C THR A 93 -11.31 -26.51 10.80
N ASN A 94 -10.02 -26.50 11.14
CA ASN A 94 -9.03 -25.50 10.74
C ASN A 94 -9.50 -24.06 11.02
N ARG A 95 -10.06 -23.83 12.20
CA ARG A 95 -10.67 -22.55 12.60
C ARG A 95 -10.28 -22.14 14.01
N LEU A 96 -10.37 -20.84 14.25
CA LEU A 96 -10.26 -20.25 15.58
C LEU A 96 -11.56 -20.47 16.37
N GLU A 97 -11.47 -21.23 17.46
CA GLU A 97 -12.57 -21.40 18.40
C GLU A 97 -12.41 -20.44 19.58
N THR A 98 -13.49 -19.76 19.96
CA THR A 98 -13.50 -18.88 21.14
C THR A 98 -13.74 -19.72 22.39
N VAL A 99 -12.80 -19.66 23.33
CA VAL A 99 -12.83 -20.49 24.54
C VAL A 99 -13.44 -19.74 25.72
N ASN A 100 -13.12 -18.45 25.86
CA ASN A 100 -13.69 -17.58 26.90
C ASN A 100 -14.36 -16.37 26.25
N GLU A 101 -15.63 -16.14 26.61
CA GLU A 101 -16.46 -15.03 26.16
C GLU A 101 -16.79 -14.14 27.36
N ASN A 102 -16.61 -12.82 27.22
CA ASN A 102 -17.24 -11.77 28.05
C ASN A 102 -17.15 -11.90 29.59
N ASP A 103 -16.33 -12.78 30.16
CA ASP A 103 -16.10 -12.89 31.61
C ASP A 103 -15.08 -11.86 32.14
N MET A 104 -14.57 -10.98 31.27
CA MET A 104 -13.46 -10.07 31.56
C MET A 104 -13.80 -8.63 31.16
N ASP A 105 -15.05 -8.20 31.36
CA ASP A 105 -15.37 -6.77 31.26
C ASP A 105 -14.63 -6.03 32.39
N ASP A 106 -13.91 -4.97 32.05
CA ASP A 106 -13.26 -4.13 33.04
C ASP A 106 -14.32 -3.20 33.65
N ASP A 107 -14.72 -3.48 34.89
CA ASP A 107 -15.67 -2.66 35.68
C ASP A 107 -15.11 -1.27 36.06
N ALA A 108 -13.97 -0.87 35.48
CA ALA A 108 -13.32 0.40 35.76
C ALA A 108 -14.21 1.60 35.40
N GLU A 109 -14.16 2.64 36.24
CA GLU A 109 -14.98 3.83 36.06
C GLU A 109 -14.63 4.55 34.74
N PRO A 110 -15.63 5.04 33.97
CA PRO A 110 -15.43 5.65 32.67
C PRO A 110 -14.57 6.93 32.67
N TYR A 111 -14.21 7.46 33.85
CA TYR A 111 -13.40 8.66 34.04
C TYR A 111 -11.92 8.38 34.33
N MET A 112 -11.53 7.10 34.39
CA MET A 112 -10.14 6.72 34.64
C MET A 112 -9.24 7.09 33.47
N ARG A 113 -8.00 7.51 33.77
CA ARG A 113 -7.02 7.87 32.75
C ARG A 113 -6.31 6.62 32.25
N HIS A 114 -6.18 6.50 30.93
CA HIS A 114 -5.43 5.40 30.34
C HIS A 114 -3.97 5.41 30.80
N SER A 115 -3.43 4.22 31.06
CA SER A 115 -2.00 4.06 31.31
C SER A 115 -1.19 4.50 30.10
N GLN A 116 -0.07 5.17 30.36
CA GLN A 116 0.91 5.54 29.33
C GLN A 116 1.92 4.41 29.03
N SER A 117 1.78 3.25 29.70
CA SER A 117 2.67 2.11 29.50
C SER A 117 2.51 1.47 28.13
N GLN A 118 3.63 1.08 27.51
CA GLN A 118 3.62 0.30 26.27
C GLN A 118 3.06 -1.11 26.50
N ASN A 119 3.40 -1.73 27.65
CA ASN A 119 2.97 -3.07 28.01
C ASN A 119 1.60 -3.03 28.71
N LYS A 120 0.52 -3.00 27.93
CA LYS A 120 -0.86 -2.99 28.45
C LYS A 120 -1.28 -4.33 29.06
N CYS A 121 -0.70 -5.42 28.59
CA CYS A 121 -0.98 -6.78 29.06
C CYS A 121 0.32 -7.56 29.16
N LEU A 122 0.49 -8.31 30.25
CA LEU A 122 1.65 -9.13 30.54
C LEU A 122 1.21 -10.53 30.93
N VAL A 123 1.99 -11.53 30.54
CA VAL A 123 1.81 -12.91 30.98
C VAL A 123 3.09 -13.37 31.66
N ASP A 124 2.94 -14.13 32.75
CA ASP A 124 4.09 -14.71 33.44
C ASP A 124 4.76 -15.79 32.57
N PRO A 125 6.06 -16.09 32.77
CA PRO A 125 6.75 -17.09 31.96
C PRO A 125 6.13 -18.50 31.97
N THR A 126 5.32 -18.85 32.97
CA THR A 126 4.60 -20.13 33.00
C THR A 126 3.31 -20.13 32.18
N GLY A 127 2.88 -18.97 31.66
CA GLY A 127 1.67 -18.82 30.85
C GLY A 127 0.37 -18.89 31.63
N LYS A 128 0.41 -18.81 32.98
CA LYS A 128 -0.74 -19.10 33.87
C LYS A 128 -1.36 -17.85 34.47
N PHE A 129 -0.56 -16.83 34.75
CA PHE A 129 -0.98 -15.58 35.33
C PHE A 129 -0.84 -14.48 34.30
N MET A 130 -1.83 -13.61 34.28
CA MET A 130 -1.86 -12.46 33.38
C MET A 130 -2.15 -11.20 34.19
N ALA A 131 -1.51 -10.11 33.83
CA ALA A 131 -1.68 -8.82 34.48
C ALA A 131 -1.92 -7.74 33.41
N MET A 132 -2.95 -6.92 33.60
CA MET A 132 -3.30 -5.83 32.68
C MET A 132 -3.16 -4.46 33.34
N HIS A 133 -2.44 -3.57 32.67
CA HIS A 133 -2.18 -2.18 33.06
C HIS A 133 -2.91 -1.23 32.10
N LEU A 134 -4.24 -1.17 32.24
CA LEU A 134 -5.09 -0.39 31.34
C LEU A 134 -5.22 1.06 31.77
N TRP A 135 -5.16 1.31 33.08
CA TRP A 135 -5.39 2.62 33.70
C TRP A 135 -4.23 3.02 34.60
N GLU A 136 -4.02 4.33 34.74
CA GLU A 136 -3.01 4.89 35.65
C GLU A 136 -3.29 4.42 37.08
N GLY A 137 -2.30 3.76 37.70
CA GLY A 137 -2.38 3.30 39.09
C GLY A 137 -3.31 2.10 39.33
N VAL A 138 -3.75 1.37 38.30
CA VAL A 138 -4.59 0.17 38.46
C VAL A 138 -4.03 -1.02 37.70
N LEU A 139 -4.06 -2.19 38.36
CA LEU A 139 -3.61 -3.47 37.84
C LEU A 139 -4.70 -4.53 38.00
N ASN A 140 -5.15 -5.07 36.87
CA ASN A 140 -6.09 -6.19 36.85
C ASN A 140 -5.30 -7.50 36.75
N VAL A 141 -5.53 -8.44 37.66
CA VAL A 141 -4.79 -9.72 37.73
C VAL A 141 -5.73 -10.89 37.44
N PHE A 142 -5.29 -11.77 36.55
CA PHE A 142 -6.03 -12.94 36.08
C PHE A 142 -5.18 -14.20 36.20
N ARG A 143 -5.84 -15.36 36.23
CA ARG A 143 -5.18 -16.67 36.29
C ARG A 143 -5.96 -17.73 35.52
N LEU A 144 -5.25 -18.59 34.79
CA LEU A 144 -5.83 -19.80 34.19
C LEU A 144 -6.22 -20.82 35.26
N LEU A 145 -7.42 -21.36 35.14
CA LEU A 145 -7.89 -22.42 36.03
C LEU A 145 -7.08 -23.70 35.84
N THR A 146 -6.77 -24.39 36.94
CA THR A 146 -5.89 -25.57 36.93
C THR A 146 -6.60 -26.91 37.18
N ARG A 147 -7.93 -26.89 37.41
CA ARG A 147 -8.74 -28.09 37.75
C ARG A 147 -10.12 -28.05 37.08
N GLY A 148 -10.64 -29.24 36.73
CA GLY A 148 -11.98 -29.42 36.14
C GLY A 148 -12.00 -29.35 34.61
N SER A 149 -13.20 -29.29 34.02
CA SER A 149 -13.42 -29.12 32.57
C SER A 149 -13.10 -27.71 32.05
N SER A 150 -12.71 -26.78 32.93
CA SER A 150 -12.48 -25.35 32.62
C SER A 150 -11.01 -24.96 32.60
N LYS A 151 -10.07 -25.87 32.33
CA LYS A 151 -8.61 -25.58 32.35
C LYS A 151 -8.14 -24.50 31.38
N MET A 152 -8.98 -24.18 30.39
CA MET A 152 -8.72 -23.14 29.40
C MET A 152 -9.39 -21.79 29.77
N ARG A 153 -10.13 -21.75 30.89
CA ARG A 153 -10.81 -20.54 31.36
C ARG A 153 -9.90 -19.65 32.18
N LEU A 154 -9.90 -18.37 31.84
CA LEU A 154 -9.19 -17.32 32.55
C LEU A 154 -10.12 -16.72 33.62
N GLU A 155 -9.67 -16.70 34.88
CA GLU A 155 -10.40 -16.20 36.04
C GLU A 155 -9.83 -14.85 36.46
N ALA A 156 -10.68 -13.82 36.61
CA ALA A 156 -10.31 -12.55 37.21
C ALA A 156 -10.13 -12.73 38.74
N LEU A 157 -8.93 -12.46 39.24
CA LEU A 157 -8.61 -12.63 40.65
C LEU A 157 -8.84 -11.35 41.47
N ALA A 158 -8.28 -10.23 41.00
CA ALA A 158 -8.40 -8.95 41.69
C ALA A 158 -8.07 -7.75 40.77
N GLN A 159 -8.67 -6.61 41.06
CA GLN A 159 -8.22 -5.29 40.62
C GLN A 159 -7.51 -4.61 41.79
N VAL A 160 -6.23 -4.26 41.61
CA VAL A 160 -5.39 -3.69 42.66
C VAL A 160 -4.93 -2.28 42.31
N ARG A 161 -4.85 -1.41 43.31
CA ARG A 161 -4.30 -0.06 43.14
C ARG A 161 -2.80 -0.04 43.38
N LEU A 162 -2.08 0.60 42.46
CA LEU A 162 -0.65 0.81 42.51
C LEU A 162 -0.33 2.23 42.97
N SER A 163 0.78 2.38 43.68
CA SER A 163 1.33 3.70 44.02
C SER A 163 2.09 4.34 42.86
N GLU A 164 2.53 3.51 41.91
CA GLU A 164 3.29 3.81 40.72
C GLU A 164 2.35 4.27 39.60
N LEU A 165 2.12 5.58 39.51
CA LEU A 165 1.18 6.16 38.54
C LEU A 165 1.73 6.21 37.12
N TRP A 166 2.98 6.66 36.95
CA TRP A 166 3.61 6.89 35.64
C TRP A 166 4.54 5.73 35.27
N MET A 167 3.95 4.64 34.82
CA MET A 167 4.68 3.42 34.45
C MET A 167 5.37 3.59 33.10
N LYS A 168 6.70 3.35 33.06
CA LYS A 168 7.50 3.31 31.82
C LYS A 168 7.43 1.91 31.21
N ALA A 169 7.76 0.88 32.00
CA ALA A 169 7.72 -0.51 31.57
C ALA A 169 7.37 -1.44 32.74
N SER A 170 6.89 -2.63 32.41
CA SER A 170 6.59 -3.69 33.37
C SER A 170 6.86 -5.06 32.76
N THR A 171 7.27 -6.03 33.58
CA THR A 171 7.50 -7.40 33.13
C THR A 171 7.44 -8.40 34.29
N PHE A 172 7.12 -9.67 33.99
CA PHE A 172 7.21 -10.76 34.96
C PHE A 172 8.63 -11.33 35.00
N LEU A 173 9.13 -11.65 36.19
CA LEU A 173 10.40 -12.34 36.35
C LEU A 173 10.20 -13.85 36.23
N HIS A 174 11.21 -14.52 35.66
CA HIS A 174 11.32 -15.97 35.71
C HIS A 174 11.43 -16.44 37.17
N SER A 175 10.53 -17.34 37.55
CA SER A 175 10.45 -17.86 38.91
C SER A 175 10.18 -19.35 38.88
N ARG A 176 11.10 -20.14 39.45
CA ARG A 176 10.93 -21.60 39.60
C ARG A 176 10.22 -22.00 40.88
N THR A 177 9.96 -21.06 41.79
CA THR A 177 9.29 -21.32 43.08
C THR A 177 7.77 -21.49 42.95
N GLY A 178 7.21 -21.23 41.76
CA GLY A 178 5.76 -21.24 41.53
C GLY A 178 5.06 -19.97 42.02
N HIS A 179 5.81 -18.98 42.52
CA HIS A 179 5.29 -17.65 42.87
C HIS A 179 5.68 -16.64 41.80
N PRO A 180 4.73 -16.13 41.01
CA PRO A 180 5.00 -15.10 40.02
C PRO A 180 5.42 -13.79 40.70
N ARG A 181 6.43 -13.14 40.14
CA ARG A 181 6.94 -11.83 40.58
C ARG A 181 6.92 -10.87 39.41
N ILE A 182 6.55 -9.63 39.68
CA ILE A 182 6.39 -8.59 38.67
C ILE A 182 7.27 -7.39 39.00
N ALA A 183 7.94 -6.85 37.99
CA ALA A 183 8.76 -5.65 38.07
C ALA A 183 8.06 -4.48 37.41
N PHE A 184 8.18 -3.31 38.02
CA PHE A 184 7.72 -2.02 37.50
C PHE A 184 8.89 -1.06 37.40
N LEU A 185 9.07 -0.49 36.20
CA LEU A 185 9.90 0.66 35.94
C LEU A 185 8.98 1.86 35.80
N TYR A 186 9.17 2.88 36.62
CA TYR A 186 8.25 4.01 36.70
C TYR A 186 8.95 5.33 37.00
N LYS A 187 8.26 6.41 36.67
CA LYS A 187 8.64 7.80 36.93
C LYS A 187 7.96 8.27 38.23
N THR A 188 8.66 9.02 39.09
CA THR A 188 8.06 9.48 40.35
C THR A 188 7.31 10.80 40.22
N ARG A 189 7.57 11.59 39.16
CA ARG A 189 6.94 12.90 38.91
C ARG A 189 6.72 13.09 37.42
N LEU A 190 5.64 13.74 36.99
CA LEU A 190 5.39 13.97 35.57
C LEU A 190 6.44 14.87 34.89
N ASP A 191 6.91 15.92 35.58
CA ASP A 191 7.71 17.01 34.97
C ASP A 191 9.23 16.79 35.01
N GLN A 192 9.72 15.73 35.64
CA GLN A 192 11.15 15.48 35.81
C GLN A 192 11.49 14.05 35.40
N GLU A 193 12.33 13.87 34.38
CA GLU A 193 12.81 12.55 34.01
C GLU A 193 13.60 11.89 35.16
N ASP A 194 13.07 10.75 35.61
CA ASP A 194 13.69 9.82 36.53
C ASP A 194 13.23 8.40 36.21
N SER A 195 13.95 7.42 36.74
CA SER A 195 13.64 6.01 36.56
C SER A 195 13.85 5.26 37.87
N ARG A 196 12.79 4.63 38.38
CA ARG A 196 12.81 3.83 39.61
C ARG A 196 12.25 2.45 39.33
N ILE A 197 12.88 1.44 39.91
CA ILE A 197 12.46 0.05 39.79
C ILE A 197 11.85 -0.43 41.11
N ALA A 198 10.72 -1.11 41.02
CA ALA A 198 10.11 -1.85 42.13
C ALA A 198 9.77 -3.29 41.71
N VAL A 199 10.02 -4.26 42.58
CA VAL A 199 9.64 -5.67 42.35
C VAL A 199 8.68 -6.12 43.45
N TYR A 200 7.61 -6.80 43.05
CA TYR A 200 6.58 -7.33 43.93
C TYR A 200 6.32 -8.81 43.67
N ARG A 201 5.97 -9.54 44.73
CA ARG A 201 5.32 -10.85 44.59
C ARG A 201 3.85 -10.64 44.18
N LEU A 202 3.41 -11.31 43.12
CA LEU A 202 2.04 -11.15 42.59
C LEU A 202 0.98 -11.70 43.57
N THR A 203 1.26 -12.84 44.22
CA THR A 203 0.32 -13.51 45.14
C THR A 203 0.91 -13.67 46.53
N ARG A 204 0.10 -13.47 47.58
CA ARG A 204 0.52 -13.63 48.98
C ARG A 204 0.57 -15.08 49.41
N ASP A 205 -0.30 -15.89 48.83
CA ASP A 205 -0.43 -17.31 49.14
C ASP A 205 0.39 -18.18 48.18
N ASP A 206 0.61 -19.43 48.59
CA ASP A 206 1.36 -20.41 47.79
C ASP A 206 0.48 -21.12 46.76
N LYS A 207 -0.84 -21.07 46.92
CA LYS A 207 -1.80 -21.61 45.93
C LYS A 207 -2.08 -20.63 44.79
N GLY A 208 -1.60 -19.39 44.92
CA GLY A 208 -1.72 -18.33 43.93
C GLY A 208 -3.16 -17.86 43.73
N GLY A 209 -4.00 -17.90 44.77
CA GLY A 209 -5.39 -17.45 44.74
C GLY A 209 -5.62 -16.09 45.41
N ASP A 210 -4.70 -15.61 46.25
CA ASP A 210 -4.79 -14.33 46.95
C ASP A 210 -3.75 -13.35 46.39
N VAL A 211 -4.23 -12.33 45.67
CA VAL A 211 -3.38 -11.32 45.02
C VAL A 211 -2.79 -10.38 46.07
N SER A 212 -1.53 -9.98 45.90
CA SER A 212 -0.88 -8.99 46.75
C SER A 212 -1.59 -7.64 46.70
N ARG A 213 -1.47 -6.85 47.76
CA ARG A 213 -2.04 -5.49 47.79
C ARG A 213 -1.09 -4.44 47.21
N PHE A 214 0.12 -4.84 46.83
CA PHE A 214 1.15 -3.95 46.27
C PHE A 214 1.41 -2.72 47.16
N ASP A 215 1.42 -2.92 48.48
CA ASP A 215 1.76 -1.86 49.43
C ASP A 215 3.24 -1.48 49.27
N ALA A 216 3.50 -0.23 48.88
CA ALA A 216 4.84 0.28 48.59
C ALA A 216 5.84 0.16 49.76
N VAL A 217 5.36 0.06 51.01
CA VAL A 217 6.23 -0.01 52.20
C VAL A 217 6.43 -1.47 52.64
N ARG A 218 5.42 -2.32 52.46
CA ARG A 218 5.41 -3.68 53.02
C ARG A 218 5.68 -4.78 52.00
N ASP A 219 5.19 -4.61 50.77
CA ASP A 219 5.11 -5.68 49.78
C ASP A 219 6.25 -5.58 48.72
N ARG A 220 7.08 -4.53 48.74
CA ARG A 220 8.24 -4.37 47.84
C ARG A 220 9.39 -5.32 48.23
N GLU A 221 9.81 -6.16 47.29
CA GLU A 221 11.01 -7.00 47.42
C GLU A 221 12.28 -6.26 46.96
N LEU A 222 12.16 -5.38 45.95
CA LEU A 222 13.20 -4.47 45.48
C LEU A 222 12.63 -3.07 45.33
N ASP A 223 13.42 -2.05 45.66
CA ASP A 223 13.11 -0.65 45.46
C ASP A 223 14.41 0.16 45.28
N GLU A 224 14.74 0.52 44.04
CA GLU A 224 15.99 1.23 43.73
C GLU A 224 15.79 2.30 42.64
N THR A 225 16.51 3.42 42.77
CA THR A 225 16.60 4.43 41.70
C THR A 225 17.66 4.02 40.69
N ILE A 226 17.27 3.97 39.41
CA ILE A 226 18.18 3.69 38.31
C ILE A 226 18.99 4.96 38.01
N ALA A 227 20.31 4.80 37.86
CA ALA A 227 21.22 5.92 37.64
C ALA A 227 20.98 6.62 36.29
N ASP A 228 20.52 5.85 35.29
CA ASP A 228 20.08 6.37 34.00
C ASP A 228 18.59 6.79 34.08
N PRO A 229 18.27 8.09 34.04
CA PRO A 229 16.89 8.55 34.14
C PRO A 229 16.04 8.19 32.92
N PHE A 230 16.66 7.90 31.77
CA PHE A 230 15.99 7.59 30.51
C PHE A 230 15.79 6.08 30.30
N ALA A 231 16.09 5.24 31.30
CA ALA A 231 15.72 3.83 31.26
C ALA A 231 14.23 3.63 30.94
N SER A 232 13.98 2.82 29.92
CA SER A 232 12.66 2.67 29.29
C SER A 232 12.23 1.21 29.12
N MET A 233 13.15 0.25 29.26
CA MET A 233 12.90 -1.15 28.92
C MET A 233 13.34 -2.10 30.03
N LEU A 234 12.54 -3.16 30.22
CA LEU A 234 12.78 -4.26 31.16
C LEU A 234 12.82 -5.59 30.40
N ILE A 235 13.88 -6.36 30.61
CA ILE A 235 14.08 -7.67 29.98
C ILE A 235 14.21 -8.74 31.08
N PRO A 236 13.24 -9.66 31.22
CA PRO A 236 13.34 -10.74 32.19
C PRO A 236 14.33 -11.80 31.70
N VAL A 237 15.26 -12.21 32.56
CA VAL A 237 16.32 -13.16 32.19
C VAL A 237 15.97 -14.57 32.72
N PRO A 238 15.95 -15.62 31.89
CA PRO A 238 15.66 -16.98 32.32
C PRO A 238 16.62 -17.47 33.41
N VAL A 239 16.12 -18.34 34.29
CA VAL A 239 16.92 -18.99 35.33
C VAL A 239 17.34 -20.36 34.81
N PRO A 240 18.62 -20.63 34.46
CA PRO A 240 19.03 -21.94 33.96
C PRO A 240 19.19 -23.00 35.07
N GLU A 241 19.65 -22.62 36.26
CA GLU A 241 20.01 -23.54 37.37
C GLU A 241 18.82 -24.12 38.16
N GLU A 242 18.80 -25.44 38.38
CA GLU A 242 17.67 -26.14 39.06
C GLU A 242 17.53 -25.84 40.55
N LYS A 243 18.62 -25.54 41.27
CA LYS A 243 18.60 -25.32 42.73
C LYS A 243 19.63 -24.27 43.17
N ARG A 244 19.13 -23.12 43.62
CA ARG A 244 19.95 -22.08 44.28
C ARG A 244 19.42 -21.87 45.71
N TYR A 245 20.28 -22.08 46.71
CA TYR A 245 19.89 -22.00 48.13
C TYR A 245 19.82 -20.54 48.58
N HIS A 246 18.82 -20.20 49.42
CA HIS A 246 18.76 -18.90 50.08
C HIS A 246 19.98 -18.71 50.99
N VAL A 247 20.89 -17.80 50.64
CA VAL A 247 22.03 -17.44 51.48
C VAL A 247 21.56 -16.39 52.50
N ARG A 248 21.66 -16.69 53.79
CA ARG A 248 21.18 -15.84 54.91
C ARG A 248 22.02 -14.58 55.16
N HIS A 249 23.12 -14.36 54.44
CA HIS A 249 23.99 -13.19 54.56
C HIS A 249 24.24 -12.58 53.17
N THR A 250 23.84 -11.31 52.98
CA THR A 250 23.86 -10.56 51.71
C THR A 250 25.16 -9.77 51.48
N GLU A 251 26.08 -9.74 52.46
CA GLU A 251 27.36 -9.03 52.29
C GLU A 251 28.30 -9.84 51.38
N GLY A 252 28.61 -9.30 50.20
CA GLY A 252 29.49 -9.93 49.21
C GLY A 252 28.82 -10.91 48.24
N THR A 253 27.47 -10.96 48.19
CA THR A 253 26.74 -11.82 47.24
C THR A 253 26.93 -11.32 45.81
N LYS A 254 27.42 -12.20 44.94
CA LYS A 254 27.52 -11.95 43.50
C LYS A 254 26.15 -12.09 42.84
N ALA A 255 25.96 -11.44 41.69
CA ALA A 255 24.76 -11.62 40.88
C ALA A 255 24.92 -12.88 40.02
N HIS A 256 23.94 -13.78 40.02
CA HIS A 256 23.97 -14.93 39.13
C HIS A 256 22.89 -14.79 38.07
N LEU A 257 23.00 -15.61 37.02
CA LEU A 257 22.09 -15.62 35.89
C LEU A 257 20.68 -16.07 36.33
N GLY A 258 19.67 -15.40 35.80
CA GLY A 258 18.28 -15.53 36.23
C GLY A 258 17.85 -14.36 37.10
N GLY A 259 17.17 -13.40 36.49
CA GLY A 259 17.05 -12.05 37.02
C GLY A 259 16.27 -11.12 36.10
N LEU A 260 16.66 -9.85 36.14
CA LEU A 260 16.03 -8.78 35.38
C LEU A 260 17.10 -7.81 34.89
N LEU A 261 16.99 -7.42 33.63
CA LEU A 261 17.81 -6.39 33.03
C LEU A 261 16.98 -5.11 32.83
N VAL A 262 17.56 -3.99 33.23
CA VAL A 262 17.07 -2.64 32.95
C VAL A 262 17.96 -2.03 31.89
N VAL A 263 17.36 -1.67 30.76
CA VAL A 263 18.06 -1.07 29.62
C VAL A 263 17.83 0.44 29.62
N GLY A 264 18.91 1.17 29.90
CA GLY A 264 19.01 2.63 29.78
C GLY A 264 19.56 3.06 28.42
N GLU A 265 19.54 4.37 28.17
CA GLU A 265 20.16 4.96 26.98
C GLU A 265 21.69 4.95 27.06
N THR A 266 22.24 4.99 28.28
CA THR A 266 23.67 5.09 28.58
C THR A 266 24.18 3.96 29.46
N LEU A 267 23.30 3.33 30.24
CA LEU A 267 23.67 2.32 31.24
C LEU A 267 22.77 1.08 31.17
N LEU A 268 23.38 -0.10 31.16
CA LEU A 268 22.72 -1.37 31.39
C LEU A 268 22.85 -1.77 32.85
N THR A 269 21.75 -2.16 33.48
CA THR A 269 21.74 -2.59 34.88
C THR A 269 21.04 -3.94 35.04
N TYR A 270 21.79 -4.95 35.47
CA TYR A 270 21.28 -6.28 35.78
C TYR A 270 21.03 -6.45 37.28
N PHE A 271 19.92 -7.09 37.63
CA PHE A 271 19.54 -7.48 38.99
C PHE A 271 19.33 -8.99 39.06
N ASP A 272 19.98 -9.65 40.01
CA ASP A 272 19.72 -11.06 40.33
C ASP A 272 18.28 -11.26 40.83
N SER A 273 17.66 -12.39 40.47
CA SER A 273 16.28 -12.70 40.87
C SER A 273 16.12 -13.01 42.36
N LEU A 274 17.17 -13.38 43.10
CA LEU A 274 17.05 -13.80 44.50
C LEU A 274 17.63 -12.77 45.48
N THR A 275 18.86 -12.32 45.26
CA THR A 275 19.53 -11.39 46.17
C THR A 275 19.40 -9.93 45.73
N TYR A 276 18.91 -9.69 44.50
CA TYR A 276 18.94 -8.40 43.83
C TYR A 276 20.34 -7.77 43.77
N ALA A 277 21.40 -8.61 43.81
CA ALA A 277 22.75 -8.15 43.55
C ALA A 277 22.82 -7.52 42.16
N LYS A 278 23.48 -6.36 42.08
CA LYS A 278 23.49 -5.48 40.92
C LYS A 278 24.80 -5.58 40.16
N VAL A 279 24.72 -5.67 38.83
CA VAL A 279 25.86 -5.51 37.91
C VAL A 279 25.48 -4.44 36.91
N ALA A 280 26.35 -3.45 36.71
CA ALA A 280 26.10 -2.36 35.77
C ALA A 280 27.21 -2.30 34.71
N SER A 281 26.85 -1.97 33.48
CA SER A 281 27.79 -1.81 32.37
C SER A 281 27.39 -0.61 31.53
N ALA A 282 28.33 0.31 31.30
CA ALA A 282 28.09 1.49 30.48
C ALA A 282 28.07 1.10 29.00
N LEU A 283 27.16 1.71 28.24
CA LEU A 283 27.15 1.59 26.79
C LEU A 283 28.30 2.42 26.21
N LYS A 284 28.92 1.92 25.14
CA LYS A 284 29.99 2.63 24.42
C LYS A 284 29.47 3.91 23.76
N GLU A 285 28.24 3.84 23.26
CA GLU A 285 27.52 4.93 22.61
C GLU A 285 26.10 4.97 23.18
N PRO A 286 25.53 6.16 23.43
CA PRO A 286 24.16 6.27 23.87
C PRO A 286 23.20 5.83 22.76
N LYS A 287 22.21 5.00 23.09
CA LYS A 287 21.24 4.46 22.12
C LYS A 287 19.84 4.35 22.72
N ILE A 288 18.84 4.70 21.91
CA ILE A 288 17.42 4.60 22.29
C ILE A 288 16.87 3.27 21.77
N TYR A 289 16.85 2.25 22.63
CA TYR A 289 16.29 0.95 22.29
C TYR A 289 14.76 0.96 22.40
N VAL A 290 14.10 0.43 21.37
CA VAL A 290 12.63 0.43 21.26
C VAL A 290 12.01 -0.96 21.22
N ALA A 291 12.80 -1.98 20.84
CA ALA A 291 12.34 -3.36 20.80
C ALA A 291 13.48 -4.33 21.14
N TRP A 292 13.12 -5.51 21.64
CA TRP A 292 14.07 -6.57 21.96
C TRP A 292 13.49 -7.96 21.67
N ALA A 293 14.37 -8.94 21.50
CA ALA A 293 14.02 -10.37 21.46
C ALA A 293 15.07 -11.22 22.17
N GLU A 294 14.63 -12.26 22.88
CA GLU A 294 15.49 -13.29 23.44
C GLU A 294 15.97 -14.23 22.33
N TYR A 295 17.27 -14.48 22.27
CA TYR A 295 17.83 -15.54 21.43
C TYR A 295 18.11 -16.80 22.25
N ASP A 296 18.79 -16.62 23.39
CA ASP A 296 19.06 -17.65 24.40
C ASP A 296 19.16 -17.01 25.80
N ASP A 297 19.55 -17.80 26.81
CA ASP A 297 19.65 -17.36 28.21
C ASP A 297 20.58 -16.13 28.43
N THR A 298 21.56 -15.93 27.55
CA THR A 298 22.64 -14.93 27.67
C THR A 298 22.70 -13.91 26.52
N HIS A 299 22.06 -14.20 25.39
CA HIS A 299 22.09 -13.39 24.18
C HIS A 299 20.72 -12.80 23.87
N TYR A 300 20.68 -11.49 23.69
CA TYR A 300 19.47 -10.73 23.39
C TYR A 300 19.72 -9.81 22.20
N LEU A 301 18.71 -9.66 21.36
CA LEU A 301 18.72 -8.75 20.22
C LEU A 301 18.03 -7.46 20.64
N LEU A 302 18.66 -6.32 20.40
CA LEU A 302 18.13 -4.99 20.72
C LEU A 302 18.05 -4.16 19.44
N ALA A 303 16.86 -3.63 19.13
CA ALA A 303 16.67 -2.70 18.01
C ALA A 303 16.50 -1.27 18.53
N ASP A 304 17.20 -0.33 17.90
CA ASP A 304 17.10 1.09 18.21
C ASP A 304 16.05 1.82 17.35
N ASP A 305 15.76 3.07 17.73
CA ASP A 305 14.80 3.94 17.03
C ASP A 305 15.21 4.28 15.58
N TYR A 306 16.47 4.02 15.20
CA TYR A 306 17.08 4.35 13.90
C TYR A 306 17.30 3.11 13.02
N GLY A 307 16.78 1.94 13.42
CA GLY A 307 16.84 0.70 12.65
C GLY A 307 18.14 -0.09 12.80
N ARG A 308 19.02 0.27 13.74
CA ARG A 308 20.22 -0.52 14.06
C ARG A 308 19.82 -1.70 14.94
N LEU A 309 20.42 -2.85 14.67
CA LEU A 309 20.25 -4.06 15.45
C LEU A 309 21.56 -4.39 16.17
N ASP A 310 21.51 -4.50 17.48
CA ASP A 310 22.64 -4.89 18.32
C ASP A 310 22.40 -6.24 18.99
N LEU A 311 23.49 -6.95 19.25
CA LEU A 311 23.55 -8.13 20.10
C LEU A 311 24.05 -7.70 21.48
N LEU A 312 23.20 -7.90 22.49
CA LEU A 312 23.56 -7.85 23.89
C LEU A 312 23.98 -9.24 24.37
N THR A 313 25.17 -9.33 24.98
CA THR A 313 25.68 -10.53 25.64
C THR A 313 25.81 -10.27 27.14
N ILE A 314 25.17 -11.11 27.95
CA ILE A 314 25.41 -11.18 29.39
C ILE A 314 26.69 -12.00 29.60
N GLU A 315 27.74 -11.36 30.10
CA GLU A 315 29.02 -12.02 30.36
C GLU A 315 28.93 -12.77 31.69
N THR A 316 29.17 -14.08 31.64
CA THR A 316 29.11 -14.95 32.81
C THR A 316 30.42 -15.68 33.08
N SER A 317 30.78 -15.84 34.35
CA SER A 317 31.83 -16.74 34.80
C SER A 317 31.22 -17.95 35.54
N MET A 318 31.77 -19.13 35.28
CA MET A 318 31.34 -20.35 35.98
C MET A 318 32.04 -20.42 37.34
N GLU A 319 31.27 -20.36 38.44
CA GLU A 319 31.76 -20.52 39.80
C GLU A 319 30.93 -21.56 40.55
N ALA A 320 31.58 -22.61 41.07
CA ALA A 320 30.97 -23.63 41.93
C ALA A 320 29.60 -24.16 41.44
N SER A 321 29.50 -24.51 40.15
CA SER A 321 28.29 -24.96 39.45
C SER A 321 27.17 -23.92 39.24
N SER A 322 27.50 -22.64 39.37
CA SER A 322 26.59 -21.54 39.08
C SER A 322 27.19 -20.48 38.14
N LEU A 323 26.35 -19.87 37.30
CA LEU A 323 26.76 -18.83 36.35
C LEU A 323 26.64 -17.46 37.01
N VAL A 324 27.78 -16.88 37.36
CA VAL A 324 27.87 -15.53 37.93
C VAL A 324 27.93 -14.52 36.81
N VAL A 325 27.07 -13.50 36.83
CA VAL A 325 27.10 -12.39 35.89
C VAL A 325 28.22 -11.44 36.29
N THR A 326 29.18 -11.22 35.39
CA THR A 326 30.34 -10.34 35.61
C THR A 326 30.20 -8.99 34.91
N GLY A 327 29.42 -8.94 33.83
CA GLY A 327 29.26 -7.74 33.02
C GLY A 327 28.25 -7.95 31.90
N MET A 328 28.04 -6.90 31.11
CA MET A 328 27.21 -6.93 29.91
C MET A 328 27.95 -6.18 28.80
N ASN A 329 27.90 -6.73 27.59
CA ASN A 329 28.51 -6.11 26.41
C ASN A 329 27.50 -6.04 25.28
N VAL A 330 27.51 -4.93 24.56
CA VAL A 330 26.66 -4.71 23.38
C VAL A 330 27.54 -4.51 22.17
N ALA A 331 27.24 -5.25 21.10
CA ALA A 331 27.93 -5.15 19.83
C ALA A 331 26.94 -5.08 18.66
N PRO A 332 27.22 -4.26 17.63
CA PRO A 332 26.34 -4.17 16.47
C PRO A 332 26.34 -5.46 15.65
N MET A 333 25.17 -5.77 15.08
CA MET A 333 25.02 -6.75 14.01
C MET A 333 25.02 -6.04 12.66
N VAL A 334 25.67 -6.63 11.65
CA VAL A 334 25.87 -6.00 10.33
C VAL A 334 25.37 -6.91 9.23
N PHE A 335 24.79 -6.33 8.18
CA PHE A 335 24.39 -7.10 7.00
C PHE A 335 25.60 -7.74 6.31
N GLN A 336 25.44 -8.98 5.82
CA GLN A 336 26.54 -9.72 5.17
C GLN A 336 27.08 -9.01 3.91
N GLU A 337 26.20 -8.33 3.17
CA GLU A 337 26.49 -7.84 1.81
C GLU A 337 26.30 -6.32 1.66
N SER A 338 26.02 -5.58 2.74
CA SER A 338 25.78 -4.13 2.67
C SER A 338 25.97 -3.42 4.00
N ASN A 339 26.17 -2.09 3.95
CA ASN A 339 26.05 -1.20 5.12
C ASN A 339 24.58 -0.79 5.37
N SER A 340 23.62 -1.62 4.98
CA SER A 340 22.21 -1.36 5.26
C SER A 340 21.91 -1.54 6.75
N VAL A 341 20.76 -1.04 7.19
CA VAL A 341 20.22 -1.31 8.52
C VAL A 341 18.80 -1.83 8.35
N THR A 342 18.23 -2.37 9.42
CA THR A 342 16.87 -2.89 9.42
C THR A 342 15.84 -1.77 9.42
N SER A 343 14.59 -2.06 9.10
CA SER A 343 13.50 -1.10 9.34
C SER A 343 13.31 -0.86 10.84
N ARG A 344 12.74 0.29 11.21
CA ARG A 344 12.47 0.61 12.62
C ARG A 344 11.52 -0.44 13.22
N ALA A 345 12.03 -1.21 14.17
CA ALA A 345 11.27 -2.28 14.80
C ALA A 345 10.18 -1.71 15.73
N SER A 346 8.96 -2.19 15.54
CA SER A 346 7.88 -2.09 16.55
C SER A 346 7.95 -3.25 17.53
N GLN A 347 8.34 -4.43 17.06
CA GLN A 347 8.52 -5.63 17.85
C GLN A 347 9.49 -6.58 17.14
N LEU A 348 10.28 -7.32 17.93
CA LEU A 348 11.16 -8.38 17.44
C LEU A 348 10.64 -9.73 17.95
N VAL A 349 10.62 -10.74 17.08
CA VAL A 349 10.18 -12.10 17.43
C VAL A 349 11.18 -13.11 16.88
N TYR A 350 11.94 -13.76 17.77
CA TYR A 350 12.85 -14.83 17.38
C TYR A 350 12.09 -16.15 17.20
N MET A 351 12.10 -16.67 15.98
CA MET A 351 11.33 -17.86 15.57
C MET A 351 12.09 -19.18 15.75
N GLY A 352 13.33 -19.14 16.28
CA GLY A 352 14.22 -20.30 16.27
C GLY A 352 14.93 -20.47 14.93
N ASN A 353 15.79 -21.48 14.81
CA ASN A 353 16.54 -21.79 13.59
C ASN A 353 17.22 -20.57 12.95
N ASN A 354 17.79 -19.69 13.78
CA ASN A 354 18.45 -18.47 13.33
C ASN A 354 17.56 -17.54 12.50
N THR A 355 16.24 -17.61 12.68
CA THR A 355 15.25 -16.78 11.98
C THR A 355 14.64 -15.77 12.95
N LEU A 356 14.71 -14.49 12.57
CA LEU A 356 14.18 -13.36 13.32
C LEU A 356 13.13 -12.65 12.47
N PHE A 357 11.93 -12.48 13.02
CA PHE A 357 10.91 -11.62 12.44
C PHE A 357 10.98 -10.23 13.07
N LEU A 358 11.10 -9.21 12.21
CA LEU A 358 11.04 -7.80 12.58
C LEU A 358 9.72 -7.22 12.09
N ALA A 359 8.85 -6.91 13.04
CA ALA A 359 7.61 -6.19 12.78
C ALA A 359 7.90 -4.70 12.72
N SER A 360 7.36 -3.98 11.73
CA SER A 360 7.48 -2.53 11.63
C SER A 360 6.13 -1.88 11.37
N HIS A 361 5.93 -0.71 11.99
CA HIS A 361 4.83 0.20 11.70
C HIS A 361 5.21 1.26 10.66
N HIS A 362 6.48 1.67 10.63
CA HIS A 362 6.97 2.80 9.82
C HIS A 362 7.71 2.41 8.55
N GLY A 363 8.05 1.13 8.39
CA GLY A 363 8.72 0.57 7.23
C GLY A 363 8.23 -0.83 6.94
N ASP A 364 8.86 -1.50 5.97
CA ASP A 364 8.53 -2.88 5.62
C ASP A 364 8.87 -3.82 6.78
N CYS A 365 8.04 -4.85 6.99
CA CYS A 365 8.38 -5.91 7.93
C CYS A 365 9.41 -6.84 7.28
N GLN A 366 10.35 -7.35 8.08
CA GLN A 366 11.51 -8.09 7.56
C GLN A 366 11.62 -9.45 8.23
N VAL A 367 11.91 -10.47 7.42
CA VAL A 367 12.33 -11.79 7.89
C VAL A 367 13.84 -11.86 7.70
N LEU A 368 14.57 -11.98 8.80
CA LEU A 368 16.02 -11.93 8.83
C LEU A 368 16.58 -13.28 9.26
N ARG A 369 17.66 -13.72 8.62
CA ARG A 369 18.51 -14.80 9.12
C ARG A 369 19.66 -14.20 9.89
N ILE A 370 19.91 -14.71 11.09
CA ILE A 370 20.89 -14.17 12.03
C ILE A 370 22.03 -15.16 12.29
N ASP A 371 23.27 -14.68 12.27
CA ASP A 371 24.44 -15.41 12.71
C ASP A 371 25.08 -14.64 13.86
N ILE A 372 24.91 -15.16 15.07
CA ILE A 372 25.40 -14.52 16.30
C ILE A 372 26.92 -14.61 16.42
N SER A 373 27.52 -15.72 15.98
CA SER A 373 28.96 -15.94 16.07
C SER A 373 29.72 -14.93 15.20
N LEU A 374 29.21 -14.69 14.00
CA LEU A 374 29.77 -13.70 13.07
C LEU A 374 29.19 -12.29 13.28
N ARG A 375 28.12 -12.15 14.10
CA ARG A 375 27.31 -10.93 14.25
C ARG A 375 26.81 -10.39 12.91
N ARG A 376 26.33 -11.31 12.07
CA ARG A 376 25.85 -11.00 10.72
C ARG A 376 24.36 -11.25 10.58
N ILE A 377 23.73 -10.47 9.72
CA ILE A 377 22.34 -10.65 9.32
C ILE A 377 22.21 -10.73 7.80
N SER A 378 21.28 -11.54 7.32
CA SER A 378 20.86 -11.55 5.92
C SER A 378 19.35 -11.44 5.82
N LEU A 379 18.88 -10.70 4.82
CA LEU A 379 17.46 -10.54 4.56
C LEU A 379 16.94 -11.77 3.81
N LEU A 380 15.89 -12.42 4.34
CA LEU A 380 15.21 -13.53 3.68
C LEU A 380 14.00 -13.05 2.89
N LYS A 381 13.15 -12.20 3.50
CA LYS A 381 11.89 -11.75 2.89
C LYS A 381 11.48 -10.38 3.44
N ASN A 382 10.99 -9.51 2.55
CA ASN A 382 10.30 -8.27 2.93
C ASN A 382 8.79 -8.45 2.78
N LEU A 383 8.04 -7.91 3.73
CA LEU A 383 6.59 -7.77 3.65
C LEU A 383 6.28 -6.28 3.52
N SER A 384 5.73 -5.90 2.37
CA SER A 384 5.42 -4.51 2.02
C SER A 384 4.48 -3.87 3.04
N ASN A 385 4.83 -2.68 3.53
CA ASN A 385 4.06 -1.90 4.47
C ASN A 385 3.85 -0.44 4.03
N ASN A 386 2.62 -0.08 3.73
CA ASN A 386 2.25 1.28 3.32
C ASN A 386 2.06 2.24 4.51
N ALA A 387 2.18 1.75 5.74
CA ALA A 387 1.94 2.54 6.92
C ALA A 387 3.15 3.39 7.35
N PRO A 388 2.91 4.56 7.96
CA PRO A 388 1.66 5.33 7.86
C PRO A 388 1.53 6.01 6.49
N ILE A 389 0.30 6.06 5.93
CA ILE A 389 0.01 6.94 4.78
C ILE A 389 -0.21 8.35 5.33
N LEU A 390 0.71 9.27 5.03
CA LEU A 390 0.68 10.64 5.57
C LEU A 390 -0.10 11.61 4.67
N ASP A 391 0.07 11.46 3.35
CA ASP A 391 -0.64 12.22 2.33
C ASP A 391 -0.60 11.40 1.02
N PHE A 392 -1.52 11.68 0.11
CA PHE A 392 -1.50 11.08 -1.21
C PHE A 392 -2.12 12.00 -2.26
N ALA A 393 -1.76 11.75 -3.50
CA ALA A 393 -2.35 12.35 -4.68
C ALA A 393 -2.94 11.26 -5.59
N VAL A 394 -4.01 11.60 -6.29
CA VAL A 394 -4.61 10.73 -7.31
C VAL A 394 -4.13 11.23 -8.67
N MET A 395 -3.59 10.32 -9.47
CA MET A 395 -3.13 10.56 -10.83
C MET A 395 -3.96 9.71 -11.79
N ASP A 396 -4.60 10.32 -12.78
CA ASP A 396 -5.34 9.61 -13.82
C ASP A 396 -4.59 9.69 -15.15
N MET A 397 -4.08 8.55 -15.61
CA MET A 397 -3.34 8.44 -16.87
C MET A 397 -4.27 8.25 -18.08
N GLY A 398 -5.58 8.04 -17.86
CA GLY A 398 -6.54 7.72 -18.91
C GLY A 398 -7.24 8.93 -19.54
N ASN A 399 -7.25 10.09 -18.87
CA ASN A 399 -7.90 11.33 -19.32
C ASN A 399 -6.92 12.52 -19.23
N ARG A 400 -5.99 12.63 -20.19
CA ARG A 400 -5.07 13.78 -20.31
C ARG A 400 -5.68 14.96 -21.08
N GLU A 401 -6.76 14.73 -21.81
CA GLU A 401 -7.35 15.69 -22.73
C GLU A 401 -8.63 16.31 -22.13
N GLY A 402 -8.47 17.49 -21.52
CA GLY A 402 -9.53 18.51 -21.40
C GLY A 402 -10.60 18.37 -20.32
N ASP A 403 -10.78 17.21 -19.70
CA ASP A 403 -11.79 17.02 -18.64
C ASP A 403 -11.13 16.64 -17.30
N ILE A 404 -10.38 17.59 -16.73
CA ILE A 404 -9.67 17.46 -15.44
C ILE A 404 -10.62 17.06 -14.28
N GLN A 405 -11.93 17.18 -14.50
CA GLN A 405 -12.98 16.86 -13.52
C GLN A 405 -13.65 15.50 -13.73
N ALA A 406 -13.30 14.68 -14.73
CA ALA A 406 -13.83 13.34 -14.90
C ALA A 406 -12.71 12.30 -14.72
N GLY A 407 -12.53 11.82 -13.49
CA GLY A 407 -11.61 10.74 -13.17
C GLY A 407 -12.18 9.37 -13.54
N ASN A 408 -11.32 8.47 -13.99
CA ASN A 408 -11.63 7.07 -14.17
C ASN A 408 -11.81 6.37 -12.80
N ALA A 409 -12.66 5.34 -12.76
CA ALA A 409 -12.77 4.48 -11.57
C ALA A 409 -11.42 3.81 -11.26
N PHE A 410 -11.09 3.59 -9.97
CA PHE A 410 -9.87 2.88 -9.57
C PHE A 410 -9.67 1.55 -10.33
N SER A 411 -10.79 0.87 -10.52
CA SER A 411 -10.89 -0.42 -11.19
C SER A 411 -10.53 -0.39 -12.68
N SER A 412 -10.35 0.79 -13.30
CA SER A 412 -9.86 0.87 -14.68
C SER A 412 -8.37 0.52 -14.81
N GLY A 413 -7.60 0.52 -13.71
CA GLY A 413 -6.13 0.37 -13.71
C GLY A 413 -5.37 1.65 -14.14
N GLN A 414 -6.08 2.66 -14.63
CA GLN A 414 -5.51 3.92 -15.14
C GLN A 414 -5.33 4.97 -14.04
N ALA A 415 -6.19 4.92 -13.02
CA ALA A 415 -6.04 5.74 -11.82
C ALA A 415 -4.98 5.12 -10.90
N ARG A 416 -3.97 5.93 -10.54
CA ARG A 416 -2.91 5.57 -9.59
C ARG A 416 -3.03 6.44 -8.36
N ILE A 417 -2.91 5.83 -7.19
CA ILE A 417 -2.81 6.52 -5.91
C ILE A 417 -1.33 6.58 -5.55
N VAL A 418 -0.76 7.77 -5.51
CA VAL A 418 0.65 7.98 -5.13
C VAL A 418 0.70 8.54 -3.72
N ALA A 419 1.15 7.73 -2.78
CA ALA A 419 1.10 7.97 -1.34
C ALA A 419 2.50 8.16 -0.74
N GLY A 420 2.66 9.19 0.09
CA GLY A 420 3.79 9.34 0.99
C GLY A 420 3.62 8.41 2.18
N CYS A 421 4.47 7.39 2.27
CA CYS A 421 4.37 6.29 3.22
C CYS A 421 5.62 6.22 4.11
N GLY A 422 5.47 5.62 5.28
CA GLY A 422 6.57 5.39 6.19
C GLY A 422 7.05 6.64 6.92
N ALA A 423 8.08 6.49 7.74
CA ALA A 423 8.66 7.60 8.49
C ALA A 423 10.19 7.53 8.53
N TYR A 424 10.81 8.71 8.58
CA TYR A 424 12.25 8.90 8.68
C TYR A 424 12.99 8.10 7.60
N ARG A 425 13.96 7.28 7.98
CA ARG A 425 14.76 6.46 7.06
C ARG A 425 13.92 5.45 6.27
N ASP A 426 12.82 4.96 6.84
CA ASP A 426 11.90 4.04 6.18
C ASP A 426 10.89 4.76 5.26
N GLY A 427 10.95 6.09 5.18
CA GLY A 427 10.05 6.89 4.37
C GLY A 427 10.22 6.64 2.87
N SER A 428 9.10 6.46 2.19
CA SER A 428 9.00 6.09 0.78
C SER A 428 7.82 6.76 0.10
N LEU A 429 7.89 6.87 -1.23
CA LEU A 429 6.75 7.22 -2.07
C LEU A 429 6.25 5.94 -2.74
N ARG A 430 4.95 5.64 -2.62
CA ARG A 430 4.38 4.39 -3.13
C ARG A 430 3.27 4.66 -4.13
N SER A 431 3.39 4.06 -5.31
CA SER A 431 2.38 4.11 -6.37
C SER A 431 1.53 2.85 -6.32
N ILE A 432 0.25 3.02 -6.02
CA ILE A 432 -0.73 1.97 -5.76
C ILE A 432 -1.76 2.01 -6.90
N ARG A 433 -1.90 0.90 -7.63
CA ARG A 433 -2.80 0.79 -8.78
C ARG A 433 -3.51 -0.57 -8.79
N SER A 434 -4.70 -0.63 -9.38
CA SER A 434 -5.35 -1.92 -9.69
C SER A 434 -4.63 -2.59 -10.86
N GLY A 435 -4.36 -3.89 -10.73
CA GLY A 435 -3.69 -4.69 -11.74
C GLY A 435 -4.12 -6.15 -11.72
N VAL A 436 -3.53 -6.93 -12.61
CA VAL A 436 -3.75 -8.37 -12.76
C VAL A 436 -2.44 -9.08 -12.42
N GLY A 437 -2.52 -10.09 -11.54
CA GLY A 437 -1.39 -10.92 -11.19
C GLY A 437 -1.02 -11.89 -12.31
N LEU A 438 0.27 -12.24 -12.38
CA LEU A 438 0.77 -13.35 -13.17
C LEU A 438 1.32 -14.40 -12.21
N ASP A 439 0.89 -15.64 -12.40
CA ASP A 439 1.37 -16.79 -11.65
C ASP A 439 2.42 -17.53 -12.49
N ASP A 440 3.68 -17.46 -12.08
CA ASP A 440 4.81 -18.05 -12.80
C ASP A 440 4.89 -19.54 -12.47
N THR A 441 4.65 -20.37 -13.48
CA THR A 441 4.66 -21.85 -13.37
C THR A 441 6.00 -22.48 -13.74
N GLY A 442 6.83 -21.76 -14.49
CA GLY A 442 8.16 -22.23 -14.89
C GLY A 442 9.03 -21.11 -15.49
N VAL A 443 10.35 -21.27 -15.42
CA VAL A 443 11.33 -20.32 -15.95
C VAL A 443 12.42 -21.05 -16.73
N LEU A 444 12.77 -20.50 -17.89
CA LEU A 444 13.87 -20.90 -18.75
C LEU A 444 15.01 -19.87 -18.59
N ASP A 445 15.93 -20.14 -17.67
CA ASP A 445 16.94 -19.19 -17.16
C ASP A 445 18.16 -18.94 -18.09
N GLU A 446 18.22 -19.57 -19.27
CA GLU A 446 19.38 -19.48 -20.18
C GLU A 446 19.12 -18.68 -21.46
N ILE A 447 17.94 -18.08 -21.60
CA ILE A 447 17.51 -17.40 -22.83
C ILE A 447 17.48 -15.89 -22.64
N GLN A 448 18.46 -15.20 -23.22
CA GLN A 448 18.63 -13.75 -23.11
C GLN A 448 18.48 -13.04 -24.46
N GLY A 449 18.01 -11.80 -24.43
CA GLY A 449 17.98 -10.94 -25.63
C GLY A 449 16.98 -11.38 -26.72
N THR A 450 15.86 -11.98 -26.31
CA THR A 450 14.76 -12.42 -27.18
C THR A 450 14.29 -11.30 -28.11
N ARG A 451 14.09 -11.64 -29.40
CA ARG A 451 13.58 -10.78 -30.47
C ARG A 451 12.17 -11.13 -30.94
N GLY A 452 11.67 -12.29 -30.53
CA GLY A 452 10.30 -12.71 -30.79
C GLY A 452 10.00 -14.05 -30.12
N LEU A 453 8.74 -14.25 -29.75
CA LEU A 453 8.22 -15.52 -29.23
C LEU A 453 7.08 -15.97 -30.14
N PHE A 454 7.15 -17.22 -30.58
CA PHE A 454 6.15 -17.80 -31.47
C PHE A 454 5.75 -19.17 -30.97
N THR A 455 4.45 -19.44 -30.98
CA THR A 455 3.87 -20.70 -30.51
C THR A 455 3.35 -21.49 -31.70
N LEU A 456 3.81 -22.74 -31.82
CA LEU A 456 3.55 -23.61 -32.96
C LEU A 456 2.94 -24.93 -32.49
N ARG A 457 2.37 -25.68 -33.45
CA ARG A 457 1.90 -27.05 -33.26
C ARG A 457 2.84 -28.02 -33.97
N SER A 458 3.21 -29.10 -33.31
CA SER A 458 3.84 -30.25 -33.95
C SER A 458 2.81 -31.04 -34.79
N SER A 459 3.31 -31.89 -35.69
CA SER A 459 2.42 -32.66 -36.57
C SER A 459 1.52 -33.59 -35.76
N GLY A 460 0.21 -33.52 -36.00
CA GLY A 460 -0.80 -34.33 -35.34
C GLY A 460 -1.22 -33.85 -33.95
N SER A 461 -0.64 -32.76 -33.42
CA SER A 461 -1.09 -32.14 -32.17
C SER A 461 -2.30 -31.23 -32.40
N GLU A 462 -3.33 -31.37 -31.56
CA GLU A 462 -4.50 -30.47 -31.56
C GLU A 462 -4.20 -29.14 -30.84
N LEU A 463 -3.38 -29.19 -29.79
CA LEU A 463 -2.99 -28.05 -28.97
C LEU A 463 -1.56 -27.58 -29.29
N VAL A 464 -1.21 -26.38 -28.81
CA VAL A 464 0.14 -25.85 -28.94
C VAL A 464 1.07 -26.64 -28.03
N ASP A 465 2.19 -27.08 -28.58
CA ASP A 465 3.22 -27.85 -27.86
C ASP A 465 4.65 -27.38 -28.17
N ILE A 466 4.80 -26.37 -29.02
CA ILE A 466 6.10 -25.86 -29.46
C ILE A 466 6.23 -24.37 -29.17
N LEU A 467 7.36 -23.98 -28.60
CA LEU A 467 7.82 -22.60 -28.46
C LEU A 467 9.04 -22.37 -29.36
N ALA A 468 8.92 -21.48 -30.34
CA ALA A 468 10.06 -20.96 -31.10
C ALA A 468 10.48 -19.59 -30.53
N VAL A 469 11.72 -19.50 -30.07
CA VAL A 469 12.33 -18.27 -29.56
C VAL A 469 13.31 -17.72 -30.57
N SER A 470 13.03 -16.52 -31.06
CA SER A 470 13.88 -15.81 -32.01
C SER A 470 14.91 -14.97 -31.28
N LEU A 471 16.18 -15.12 -31.68
CA LEU A 471 17.34 -14.38 -31.19
C LEU A 471 17.98 -13.63 -32.37
N ILE A 472 18.97 -12.77 -32.10
CA ILE A 472 19.57 -11.88 -33.11
C ILE A 472 20.14 -12.64 -34.32
N ASN A 473 20.72 -13.81 -34.11
CA ASN A 473 21.40 -14.58 -35.16
C ASN A 473 20.90 -16.03 -35.27
N GLU A 474 19.93 -16.44 -34.46
CA GLU A 474 19.46 -17.83 -34.43
C GLU A 474 18.01 -17.89 -33.96
N THR A 475 17.34 -19.01 -34.21
CA THR A 475 16.03 -19.35 -33.68
C THR A 475 16.16 -20.68 -32.94
N ARG A 476 15.76 -20.71 -31.67
CA ARG A 476 15.74 -21.93 -30.84
C ARG A 476 14.32 -22.44 -30.70
N VAL A 477 14.14 -23.75 -30.61
CA VAL A 477 12.82 -24.38 -30.53
C VAL A 477 12.76 -25.31 -29.33
N PHE A 478 11.72 -25.14 -28.52
CA PHE A 478 11.46 -25.94 -27.33
C PHE A 478 10.14 -26.69 -27.52
N ARG A 479 10.16 -27.98 -27.22
CA ARG A 479 8.99 -28.85 -27.24
C ARG A 479 8.55 -29.15 -25.82
N PHE A 480 7.24 -29.08 -25.61
CA PHE A 480 6.57 -29.39 -24.35
C PHE A 480 5.79 -30.67 -24.55
N ASP A 481 6.03 -31.66 -23.70
CA ASP A 481 5.26 -32.90 -23.73
C ASP A 481 3.96 -32.80 -22.90
N GLN A 482 3.23 -33.92 -22.78
CA GLN A 482 1.97 -33.98 -22.04
C GLN A 482 2.16 -33.87 -20.52
N ASP A 483 3.34 -34.25 -20.01
CA ASP A 483 3.69 -34.22 -18.60
C ASP A 483 4.29 -32.86 -18.18
N GLY A 484 4.58 -31.99 -19.15
CA GLY A 484 5.15 -30.65 -18.97
C GLY A 484 6.68 -30.61 -19.01
N GLU A 485 7.35 -31.71 -19.38
CA GLU A 485 8.80 -31.68 -19.62
C GLU A 485 9.14 -30.86 -20.86
N ILE A 486 10.25 -30.13 -20.78
CA ILE A 486 10.70 -29.19 -21.80
C ILE A 486 11.99 -29.72 -22.43
N GLU A 487 11.97 -29.94 -23.74
CA GLU A 487 13.14 -30.38 -24.52
C GLU A 487 13.50 -29.33 -25.57
N GLU A 488 14.77 -28.89 -25.61
CA GLU A 488 15.29 -28.09 -26.72
C GLU A 488 15.59 -28.99 -27.92
N VAL A 489 15.01 -28.65 -29.07
CA VAL A 489 15.15 -29.40 -30.32
C VAL A 489 16.07 -28.67 -31.28
N THR A 490 17.08 -29.37 -31.81
CA THR A 490 18.07 -28.79 -32.73
C THR A 490 17.55 -28.56 -34.15
N GLU A 491 16.53 -29.31 -34.56
CA GLU A 491 15.89 -29.21 -35.88
C GLU A 491 14.38 -29.40 -35.73
N PHE A 492 13.57 -28.53 -36.34
CA PHE A 492 12.12 -28.65 -36.29
C PHE A 492 11.48 -28.34 -37.65
N SER A 493 10.83 -29.33 -38.25
CA SER A 493 9.93 -29.19 -39.40
C SER A 493 10.48 -28.35 -40.58
N GLY A 494 11.80 -28.35 -40.81
CA GLY A 494 12.44 -27.58 -41.90
C GLY A 494 12.61 -26.07 -41.64
N LEU A 495 12.35 -25.59 -40.42
CA LEU A 495 12.64 -24.20 -40.03
C LEU A 495 14.14 -23.89 -40.20
N ALA A 496 14.48 -22.68 -40.70
CA ALA A 496 15.87 -22.23 -40.53
C ALA A 496 16.09 -21.75 -39.10
N MET A 497 17.08 -22.33 -38.45
CA MET A 497 17.45 -22.09 -37.07
C MET A 497 18.68 -21.18 -36.96
N ASP A 498 19.43 -20.98 -38.05
CA ASP A 498 20.67 -20.18 -38.14
C ASP A 498 20.43 -18.69 -38.47
N THR A 499 19.19 -18.23 -38.30
CA THR A 499 18.81 -16.85 -38.59
C THR A 499 17.68 -16.39 -37.66
N GLU A 500 17.51 -15.08 -37.55
CA GLU A 500 16.39 -14.47 -36.84
C GLU A 500 15.08 -14.80 -37.56
N THR A 501 14.08 -15.24 -36.81
CA THR A 501 12.71 -15.38 -37.29
C THR A 501 11.91 -14.13 -36.92
N LEU A 502 11.33 -13.46 -37.92
CA LEU A 502 10.49 -12.27 -37.73
C LEU A 502 9.03 -12.63 -37.43
N LEU A 503 8.53 -13.74 -37.99
CA LEU A 503 7.20 -14.29 -37.71
C LEU A 503 7.21 -15.80 -37.94
N ALA A 504 6.61 -16.56 -37.03
CA ALA A 504 6.27 -17.96 -37.26
C ALA A 504 4.83 -18.25 -36.82
N ALA A 505 4.10 -19.07 -37.59
CA ALA A 505 2.72 -19.43 -37.29
C ALA A 505 2.33 -20.81 -37.85
N SER A 506 1.47 -21.53 -37.14
CA SER A 506 0.81 -22.75 -37.63
C SER A 506 -0.52 -22.41 -38.30
N LEU A 507 -0.64 -22.68 -39.60
CA LEU A 507 -1.80 -22.33 -40.41
C LEU A 507 -2.94 -23.37 -40.28
N PRO A 508 -4.20 -22.99 -40.57
CA PRO A 508 -5.34 -23.92 -40.51
C PRO A 508 -5.25 -25.09 -41.50
N ASN A 509 -4.50 -24.95 -42.60
CA ASN A 509 -4.27 -26.01 -43.59
C ASN A 509 -3.22 -27.04 -43.15
N GLY A 510 -2.65 -26.91 -41.94
CA GLY A 510 -1.62 -27.79 -41.40
C GLY A 510 -0.20 -27.42 -41.80
N HIS A 511 0.03 -26.38 -42.62
CA HIS A 511 1.38 -25.91 -42.92
C HIS A 511 1.94 -24.98 -41.84
N LEU A 512 3.27 -24.87 -41.79
CA LEU A 512 4.00 -23.91 -40.96
C LEU A 512 4.48 -22.74 -41.82
N LEU A 513 4.25 -21.53 -41.36
CA LEU A 513 4.77 -20.31 -41.95
C LEU A 513 6.00 -19.86 -41.16
N GLN A 514 7.11 -19.59 -41.85
CA GLN A 514 8.28 -18.92 -41.28
C GLN A 514 8.68 -17.73 -42.16
N VAL A 515 8.82 -16.56 -41.54
CA VAL A 515 9.35 -15.35 -42.16
C VAL A 515 10.66 -14.98 -41.53
N THR A 516 11.69 -14.85 -42.36
CA THR A 516 13.04 -14.39 -42.00
C THR A 516 13.29 -13.01 -42.63
N PRO A 517 14.37 -12.30 -42.30
CA PRO A 517 14.70 -11.03 -42.96
C PRO A 517 14.89 -11.13 -44.49
N ARG A 518 15.05 -12.34 -45.05
CA ARG A 518 15.34 -12.58 -46.47
C ARG A 518 14.20 -13.25 -47.24
N SER A 519 13.47 -14.15 -46.59
CA SER A 519 12.51 -15.01 -47.27
C SER A 519 11.32 -15.38 -46.40
N VAL A 520 10.20 -15.68 -47.08
CA VAL A 520 8.99 -16.27 -46.52
C VAL A 520 8.90 -17.70 -47.00
N ARG A 521 8.75 -18.65 -46.08
CA ARG A 521 8.68 -20.08 -46.38
C ARG A 521 7.41 -20.69 -45.81
N LEU A 522 6.77 -21.51 -46.63
CA LEU A 522 5.66 -22.37 -46.27
C LEU A 522 6.20 -23.80 -46.19
N LEU A 523 6.11 -24.41 -45.01
CA LEU A 523 6.72 -25.70 -44.68
C LEU A 523 5.62 -26.73 -44.40
N GLU A 524 5.84 -27.97 -44.84
CA GLU A 524 4.99 -29.11 -44.48
C GLU A 524 5.57 -29.79 -43.22
N PRO A 525 4.84 -29.85 -42.09
CA PRO A 525 5.42 -30.30 -40.82
C PRO A 525 5.90 -31.75 -40.80
N GLU A 526 5.19 -32.65 -41.49
CA GLU A 526 5.52 -34.09 -41.48
C GLU A 526 6.81 -34.40 -42.24
N SER A 527 6.99 -33.79 -43.42
CA SER A 527 8.13 -34.05 -44.29
C SER A 527 9.30 -33.10 -44.02
N GLY A 528 9.05 -31.97 -43.35
CA GLY A 528 9.99 -30.87 -43.21
C GLY A 528 10.34 -30.20 -44.55
N MET A 529 9.58 -30.48 -45.61
CA MET A 529 9.84 -29.94 -46.94
C MET A 529 9.21 -28.56 -47.11
N THR A 530 9.92 -27.70 -47.83
CA THR A 530 9.40 -26.39 -48.22
C THR A 530 8.43 -26.54 -49.38
N VAL A 531 7.16 -26.19 -49.13
CA VAL A 531 6.07 -26.19 -50.11
C VAL A 531 6.22 -25.02 -51.08
N SER A 532 6.49 -23.83 -50.54
CA SER A 532 6.71 -22.61 -51.33
C SER A 532 7.68 -21.68 -50.59
N THR A 533 8.49 -20.96 -51.36
CA THR A 533 9.40 -19.93 -50.87
C THR A 533 9.18 -18.66 -51.69
N TRP A 534 9.12 -17.53 -51.00
CA TRP A 534 9.20 -16.21 -51.61
C TRP A 534 10.43 -15.49 -51.05
N ASP A 535 11.31 -15.02 -51.93
CA ASP A 535 12.51 -14.27 -51.57
C ASP A 535 12.32 -12.78 -51.85
N ALA A 536 12.84 -11.94 -50.94
CA ALA A 536 12.79 -10.49 -51.11
C ALA A 536 13.57 -10.07 -52.39
N PRO A 537 12.95 -9.29 -53.31
CA PRO A 537 13.60 -8.94 -54.57
C PRO A 537 14.89 -8.13 -54.38
N GLY A 538 15.95 -8.50 -55.10
CA GLY A 538 17.19 -7.73 -55.16
C GLY A 538 18.02 -7.72 -53.88
N GLU A 539 17.99 -8.80 -53.09
CA GLU A 539 18.68 -8.91 -51.80
C GLU A 539 18.29 -7.81 -50.80
N LYS A 540 17.06 -7.31 -50.90
CA LYS A 540 16.48 -6.39 -49.93
C LYS A 540 16.11 -7.13 -48.64
N THR A 541 15.87 -6.37 -47.57
CA THR A 541 15.48 -6.93 -46.26
C THR A 541 14.03 -6.62 -45.94
N ILE A 542 13.35 -7.61 -45.35
CA ILE A 542 12.02 -7.46 -44.78
C ILE A 542 12.18 -6.73 -43.43
N THR A 543 11.50 -5.59 -43.26
CA THR A 543 11.61 -4.74 -42.07
C THR A 543 10.43 -4.87 -41.10
N ALA A 544 9.25 -5.22 -41.60
CA ALA A 544 8.07 -5.49 -40.79
C ALA A 544 7.20 -6.56 -41.46
N VAL A 545 6.53 -7.38 -40.64
CA VAL A 545 5.69 -8.49 -41.09
C VAL A 545 4.49 -8.66 -40.17
N SER A 546 3.34 -9.01 -40.76
CA SER A 546 2.15 -9.49 -40.04
C SER A 546 1.42 -10.50 -40.92
N SER A 547 0.70 -11.43 -40.30
CA SER A 547 -0.04 -12.45 -41.05
C SER A 547 -1.36 -12.79 -40.38
N ASN A 548 -2.29 -13.27 -41.19
CA ASN A 548 -3.50 -13.96 -40.77
C ASN A 548 -3.59 -15.29 -41.53
N ASP A 549 -4.75 -15.94 -41.50
CA ASP A 549 -4.92 -17.26 -42.12
C ASP A 549 -4.91 -17.25 -43.66
N LYS A 550 -5.00 -16.07 -44.30
CA LYS A 550 -5.12 -15.92 -45.76
C LYS A 550 -3.96 -15.15 -46.40
N TRP A 551 -3.39 -14.16 -45.70
CA TRP A 551 -2.38 -13.26 -46.23
C TRP A 551 -1.19 -13.09 -45.29
N VAL A 552 -0.03 -12.86 -45.87
CA VAL A 552 1.14 -12.29 -45.21
C VAL A 552 1.36 -10.88 -45.76
N LEU A 553 1.37 -9.89 -44.88
CA LEU A 553 1.65 -8.49 -45.21
C LEU A 553 3.08 -8.16 -44.78
N LEU A 554 3.86 -7.58 -45.69
CA LEU A 554 5.29 -7.33 -45.50
C LEU A 554 5.65 -5.91 -45.93
N SER A 555 6.63 -5.34 -45.24
CA SER A 555 7.35 -4.15 -45.67
C SER A 555 8.78 -4.54 -46.03
N VAL A 556 9.21 -4.17 -47.24
CA VAL A 556 10.58 -4.36 -47.73
C VAL A 556 11.27 -3.01 -47.81
N GLU A 557 12.42 -2.86 -47.12
CA GLU A 557 13.17 -1.60 -46.94
C GLU A 557 12.34 -0.39 -46.46
N GLY A 558 11.16 -0.61 -45.88
CA GLY A 558 10.26 0.46 -45.43
C GLY A 558 9.53 1.21 -46.55
N VAL A 559 9.70 0.84 -47.83
CA VAL A 559 9.16 1.59 -48.99
C VAL A 559 8.42 0.73 -50.00
N THR A 560 8.44 -0.60 -49.85
CA THR A 560 7.69 -1.50 -50.73
C THR A 560 6.76 -2.37 -49.89
N LEU A 561 5.46 -2.19 -50.08
CA LEU A 561 4.42 -2.98 -49.43
C LEU A 561 4.15 -4.24 -50.26
N VAL A 562 4.15 -5.40 -49.62
CA VAL A 562 3.94 -6.70 -50.28
C VAL A 562 2.85 -7.47 -49.55
N SER A 563 1.85 -7.97 -50.27
CA SER A 563 0.93 -8.99 -49.77
C SER A 563 1.18 -10.32 -50.48
N LEU A 564 1.29 -11.39 -49.70
CA LEU A 564 1.45 -12.77 -50.19
C LEU A 564 0.20 -13.56 -49.84
N ASN A 565 -0.39 -14.24 -50.82
CA ASN A 565 -1.56 -15.09 -50.59
C ASN A 565 -1.12 -16.49 -50.13
N LEU A 566 -1.51 -16.88 -48.91
CA LEU A 566 -1.18 -18.19 -48.33
C LEU A 566 -1.94 -19.34 -48.99
N LEU A 567 -3.12 -19.07 -49.55
CA LEU A 567 -3.94 -20.07 -50.25
C LEU A 567 -3.51 -20.31 -51.69
N ASP A 568 -2.70 -19.40 -52.25
CA ASP A 568 -2.20 -19.44 -53.63
C ASP A 568 -0.67 -19.48 -53.66
N ASN A 569 -0.07 -20.39 -52.87
CA ASN A 569 1.37 -20.69 -52.85
C ASN A 569 2.29 -19.46 -52.77
N LEU A 570 1.94 -18.46 -51.94
CA LEU A 570 2.67 -17.19 -51.79
C LEU A 570 2.64 -16.29 -53.04
N ALA A 571 1.54 -16.32 -53.81
CA ALA A 571 1.32 -15.36 -54.89
C ALA A 571 1.45 -13.92 -54.37
N ALA A 572 2.41 -13.18 -54.93
CA ALA A 572 2.82 -11.89 -54.42
C ALA A 572 2.17 -10.74 -55.19
N LYS A 573 1.66 -9.75 -54.46
CA LYS A 573 1.34 -8.43 -54.97
C LYS A 573 2.24 -7.41 -54.31
N MET A 574 2.83 -6.53 -55.10
CA MET A 574 3.81 -5.55 -54.63
C MET A 574 3.40 -4.15 -55.07
N GLN A 575 3.55 -3.18 -54.17
CA GLN A 575 3.35 -1.76 -54.43
C GLN A 575 4.51 -0.95 -53.84
N HIS A 576 5.20 -0.20 -54.70
CA HIS A 576 6.19 0.77 -54.26
C HIS A 576 5.49 2.04 -53.78
N THR A 577 5.86 2.56 -52.62
CA THR A 577 5.24 3.75 -52.04
C THR A 577 6.08 4.98 -52.40
N ASP A 578 5.58 5.80 -53.33
CA ASP A 578 6.17 7.09 -53.68
C ASP A 578 5.63 8.24 -52.80
N HIS A 579 5.12 7.91 -51.61
CA HIS A 579 4.56 8.88 -50.68
C HIS A 579 5.64 9.81 -50.13
N THR A 580 5.34 11.10 -50.16
CA THR A 580 6.17 12.15 -49.58
C THR A 580 5.32 13.05 -48.71
N THR A 581 5.90 13.56 -47.63
CA THR A 581 5.26 14.59 -46.80
C THR A 581 5.14 15.91 -47.57
N ALA A 582 4.40 16.89 -47.03
CA ALA A 582 4.29 18.23 -47.61
C ALA A 582 5.66 18.91 -47.82
N ASP A 583 6.66 18.54 -47.02
CA ASP A 583 8.05 19.02 -47.09
C ASP A 583 8.94 18.23 -48.05
N GLY A 584 8.39 17.26 -48.79
CA GLY A 584 9.11 16.45 -49.77
C GLY A 584 9.97 15.33 -49.17
N ILE A 585 9.78 14.99 -47.89
CA ILE A 585 10.49 13.89 -47.21
C ILE A 585 9.79 12.57 -47.58
N PRO A 586 10.51 11.53 -48.02
CA PRO A 586 9.92 10.22 -48.30
C PRO A 586 9.33 9.60 -47.03
N ASP A 587 8.07 9.18 -47.11
CA ASP A 587 7.33 8.65 -45.98
C ASP A 587 7.45 7.12 -45.93
N GLN A 588 8.19 6.61 -44.95
CA GLN A 588 8.45 5.17 -44.79
C GLN A 588 7.39 4.50 -43.93
N MET A 589 7.16 3.21 -44.18
CA MET A 589 6.33 2.36 -43.33
C MET A 589 7.08 2.03 -42.03
N SER A 590 6.39 2.27 -40.91
CA SER A 590 6.92 2.08 -39.55
C SER A 590 6.47 0.76 -38.92
N CYS A 591 5.22 0.38 -39.16
CA CYS A 591 4.57 -0.81 -38.62
C CYS A 591 3.39 -1.21 -39.52
N LEU A 592 2.97 -2.46 -39.41
CA LEU A 592 1.85 -3.00 -40.19
C LEU A 592 1.15 -4.15 -39.46
N HIS A 593 -0.12 -4.37 -39.77
CA HIS A 593 -0.93 -5.41 -39.15
C HIS A 593 -1.90 -6.04 -40.16
N ALA A 594 -1.95 -7.37 -40.23
CA ALA A 594 -2.95 -8.11 -41.00
C ALA A 594 -4.08 -8.55 -40.06
N ALA A 595 -5.30 -8.09 -40.32
CA ALA A 595 -6.41 -8.31 -39.39
C ALA A 595 -6.85 -9.77 -39.35
N ARG A 596 -7.19 -10.28 -38.15
CA ARG A 596 -7.66 -11.67 -37.97
C ARG A 596 -9.13 -11.85 -38.32
N SER A 597 -10.01 -10.98 -37.80
CA SER A 597 -11.46 -11.08 -37.98
C SER A 597 -11.93 -10.68 -39.38
N SER A 598 -11.18 -9.84 -40.07
CA SER A 598 -11.45 -9.37 -41.43
C SER A 598 -10.24 -9.66 -42.31
N PRO A 599 -10.11 -10.90 -42.83
CA PRO A 599 -8.86 -11.40 -43.34
C PRO A 599 -8.35 -10.66 -44.58
N ASP A 600 -9.16 -9.87 -45.27
CA ASP A 600 -8.73 -9.09 -46.44
C ASP A 600 -8.25 -7.66 -46.08
N LEU A 601 -8.32 -7.26 -44.81
CA LEU A 601 -7.90 -5.94 -44.36
C LEU A 601 -6.51 -5.97 -43.72
N GLY A 602 -5.66 -5.04 -44.15
CA GLY A 602 -4.40 -4.69 -43.51
C GLY A 602 -4.44 -3.28 -42.97
N VAL A 603 -3.54 -2.97 -42.05
CA VAL A 603 -3.31 -1.61 -41.55
C VAL A 603 -1.83 -1.30 -41.65
N VAL A 604 -1.49 -0.10 -42.13
CA VAL A 604 -0.11 0.36 -42.31
C VAL A 604 0.07 1.69 -41.60
N GLY A 605 1.12 1.78 -40.76
CA GLY A 605 1.51 3.01 -40.08
C GLY A 605 2.67 3.70 -40.81
N TRP A 606 2.55 5.01 -41.01
CA TRP A 606 3.51 5.83 -41.75
C TRP A 606 4.36 6.69 -40.80
N TRP A 607 5.66 6.76 -41.06
CA TRP A 607 6.63 7.35 -40.15
C TRP A 607 6.63 8.87 -40.17
N SER A 608 6.97 9.47 -41.32
CA SER A 608 7.17 10.91 -41.42
C SER A 608 5.86 11.66 -41.39
N SER A 609 4.78 11.12 -41.96
CA SER A 609 3.45 11.75 -41.85
C SER A 609 2.78 11.55 -40.49
N GLY A 610 3.11 10.48 -39.76
CA GLY A 610 2.41 10.13 -38.52
C GLY A 610 0.94 9.77 -38.78
N THR A 611 0.67 9.10 -39.90
CA THR A 611 -0.68 8.68 -40.30
C THR A 611 -0.80 7.16 -40.28
N VAL A 612 -2.03 6.66 -40.23
CA VAL A 612 -2.34 5.23 -40.38
C VAL A 612 -3.31 5.04 -41.52
N SER A 613 -3.10 4.01 -42.34
CA SER A 613 -3.97 3.67 -43.47
C SER A 613 -4.48 2.25 -43.37
N VAL A 614 -5.80 2.08 -43.52
CA VAL A 614 -6.43 0.77 -43.70
C VAL A 614 -6.36 0.43 -45.19
N VAL A 615 -5.84 -0.74 -45.52
CA VAL A 615 -5.59 -1.19 -46.90
C VAL A 615 -6.30 -2.51 -47.18
N ASP A 616 -6.77 -2.70 -48.41
CA ASP A 616 -7.23 -4.01 -48.90
C ASP A 616 -6.00 -4.83 -49.32
N MET A 617 -5.76 -5.99 -48.72
CA MET A 617 -4.57 -6.80 -49.00
C MET A 617 -4.59 -7.47 -50.38
N ALA A 618 -5.75 -7.64 -51.01
CA ALA A 618 -5.84 -8.14 -52.38
C ALA A 618 -5.45 -7.08 -53.42
N THR A 619 -5.70 -5.79 -53.12
CA THR A 619 -5.42 -4.69 -54.04
C THR A 619 -4.22 -3.81 -53.65
N LEU A 620 -3.83 -3.81 -52.38
CA LEU A 620 -2.95 -2.85 -51.70
C LEU A 620 -3.43 -1.39 -51.76
N ASN A 621 -4.68 -1.16 -52.18
CA ASN A 621 -5.25 0.19 -52.19
C ASN A 621 -5.65 0.64 -50.78
N SER A 622 -5.38 1.91 -50.47
CA SER A 622 -5.84 2.54 -49.23
C SER A 622 -7.35 2.78 -49.27
N LEU A 623 -8.06 2.28 -48.26
CA LEU A 623 -9.50 2.41 -48.06
C LEU A 623 -9.81 3.63 -47.20
N HIS A 624 -9.02 3.87 -46.15
CA HIS A 624 -9.19 4.96 -45.20
C HIS A 624 -7.84 5.37 -44.61
N GLY A 625 -7.66 6.65 -44.31
CA GLY A 625 -6.44 7.17 -43.68
C GLY A 625 -6.77 8.18 -42.59
N GLU A 626 -6.10 8.07 -41.44
CA GLU A 626 -6.32 8.92 -40.27
C GLU A 626 -4.99 9.46 -39.75
N SER A 627 -4.95 10.73 -39.33
CA SER A 627 -3.76 11.36 -38.75
C SER A 627 -3.69 11.15 -37.24
N LEU A 628 -2.53 10.75 -36.74
CA LEU A 628 -2.28 10.63 -35.30
C LEU A 628 -1.87 11.96 -34.66
N ARG A 629 -1.38 12.91 -35.46
CA ARG A 629 -0.94 14.22 -34.96
C ARG A 629 -2.12 14.97 -34.33
N GLN A 630 -1.87 15.59 -33.18
CA GLN A 630 -2.88 16.41 -32.48
C GLN A 630 -2.77 17.88 -32.89
N THR A 631 -1.54 18.36 -33.09
CA THR A 631 -1.19 19.68 -33.60
C THR A 631 -0.19 19.54 -34.73
N ASP A 632 -0.07 20.54 -35.60
CA ASP A 632 0.87 20.52 -36.74
C ASP A 632 2.33 20.30 -36.28
N ASP A 633 2.68 20.74 -35.07
CA ASP A 633 4.00 20.59 -34.43
C ASP A 633 4.19 19.29 -33.64
N SER A 634 3.15 18.46 -33.47
CA SER A 634 3.25 17.18 -32.75
C SER A 634 3.78 16.07 -33.65
N ALA A 635 4.92 15.48 -33.27
CA ALA A 635 5.41 14.24 -33.87
C ALA A 635 4.75 13.06 -33.15
N SER A 636 3.90 12.31 -33.86
CA SER A 636 3.28 11.08 -33.36
C SER A 636 3.52 9.96 -34.35
N VAL A 637 4.61 9.24 -34.16
CA VAL A 637 5.01 8.12 -35.01
C VAL A 637 4.34 6.84 -34.50
N PRO A 638 3.58 6.10 -35.33
CA PRO A 638 3.09 4.78 -34.97
C PRO A 638 4.27 3.79 -34.94
N ARG A 639 4.34 2.94 -33.92
CA ARG A 639 5.40 1.94 -33.72
C ARG A 639 4.87 0.52 -33.71
N ASP A 640 3.63 0.32 -33.29
CA ASP A 640 2.96 -0.98 -33.35
C ASP A 640 1.45 -0.81 -33.52
N ILE A 641 0.80 -1.78 -34.16
CA ILE A 641 -0.63 -1.72 -34.53
C ILE A 641 -1.30 -3.07 -34.29
N ALA A 642 -2.49 -3.03 -33.70
CA ALA A 642 -3.37 -4.19 -33.58
C ALA A 642 -4.80 -3.82 -33.99
N LEU A 643 -5.36 -4.54 -34.97
CA LEU A 643 -6.77 -4.44 -35.35
C LEU A 643 -7.48 -5.72 -34.92
N VAL A 644 -8.20 -5.66 -33.81
CA VAL A 644 -8.78 -6.84 -33.15
C VAL A 644 -10.20 -6.60 -32.68
N GLN A 645 -10.90 -7.70 -32.37
CA GLN A 645 -12.23 -7.65 -31.81
C GLN A 645 -12.15 -7.72 -30.26
N LEU A 646 -12.22 -6.58 -29.56
CA LEU A 646 -12.14 -6.54 -28.08
C LEU A 646 -13.47 -6.88 -27.39
N HIS A 647 -14.59 -6.58 -28.03
CA HIS A 647 -15.95 -6.85 -27.53
C HIS A 647 -16.62 -7.91 -28.40
N PRO A 648 -17.65 -8.61 -27.92
CA PRO A 648 -18.45 -9.48 -28.79
C PRO A 648 -18.96 -8.72 -30.03
N PRO A 649 -18.94 -9.31 -31.23
CA PRO A 649 -19.34 -8.63 -32.48
C PRO A 649 -20.76 -8.05 -32.46
N GLU A 650 -21.64 -8.62 -31.64
CA GLU A 650 -23.01 -8.15 -31.44
C GLU A 650 -23.07 -6.80 -30.70
N THR A 651 -22.04 -6.48 -29.92
CA THR A 651 -21.99 -5.28 -29.06
C THR A 651 -21.27 -4.11 -29.74
N ALA A 652 -20.13 -4.37 -30.39
CA ALA A 652 -19.32 -3.34 -31.03
C ALA A 652 -18.49 -3.93 -32.19
N GLY A 653 -18.11 -3.07 -33.14
CA GLY A 653 -17.20 -3.44 -34.23
C GLY A 653 -15.74 -3.61 -33.77
N PRO A 654 -14.83 -3.94 -34.70
CA PRO A 654 -13.41 -4.08 -34.43
C PRO A 654 -12.80 -2.80 -33.86
N THR A 655 -11.77 -2.97 -33.03
CA THR A 655 -11.02 -1.88 -32.41
C THR A 655 -9.61 -1.84 -32.99
N LEU A 656 -9.18 -0.66 -33.42
CA LEU A 656 -7.84 -0.36 -33.86
C LEU A 656 -7.05 0.27 -32.71
N LEU A 657 -5.96 -0.37 -32.29
CA LEU A 657 -5.03 0.14 -31.29
C LEU A 657 -3.69 0.44 -31.96
N ILE A 658 -3.14 1.62 -31.66
CA ILE A 658 -1.91 2.11 -32.26
C ILE A 658 -1.01 2.61 -31.13
N ALA A 659 0.14 1.95 -30.95
CA ALA A 659 1.16 2.39 -30.02
C ALA A 659 2.07 3.42 -30.69
N THR A 660 2.28 4.55 -30.06
CA THR A 660 3.14 5.63 -30.57
C THR A 660 4.49 5.68 -29.86
N GLU A 661 5.46 6.39 -30.43
CA GLU A 661 6.83 6.45 -29.91
C GLU A 661 7.00 7.07 -28.51
N ASP A 662 6.01 7.82 -28.03
CA ASP A 662 5.97 8.48 -26.73
C ASP A 662 5.27 7.65 -25.63
N GLY A 663 4.99 6.37 -25.90
CA GLY A 663 4.37 5.44 -24.95
C GLY A 663 2.86 5.61 -24.78
N ASN A 664 2.22 6.37 -25.68
CA ASN A 664 0.77 6.44 -25.79
C ASN A 664 0.22 5.28 -26.64
N VAL A 665 -1.00 4.87 -26.31
CA VAL A 665 -1.81 3.96 -27.12
C VAL A 665 -3.07 4.72 -27.53
N VAL A 666 -3.20 4.96 -28.83
CA VAL A 666 -4.37 5.57 -29.44
C VAL A 666 -5.32 4.46 -29.87
N THR A 667 -6.58 4.57 -29.47
CA THR A 667 -7.62 3.57 -29.72
C THR A 667 -8.72 4.19 -30.57
N PHE A 668 -9.19 3.45 -31.57
CA PHE A 668 -10.29 3.83 -32.43
C PHE A 668 -11.26 2.67 -32.65
N ASN A 669 -12.54 2.99 -32.86
CA ASN A 669 -13.55 2.06 -33.33
C ASN A 669 -13.57 2.05 -34.86
N VAL A 670 -13.59 0.86 -35.46
CA VAL A 670 -13.62 0.66 -36.90
C VAL A 670 -14.99 0.12 -37.32
N SER A 671 -15.65 0.79 -38.27
CA SER A 671 -16.90 0.33 -38.87
C SER A 671 -16.65 -0.85 -39.81
N VAL A 672 -17.48 -1.89 -39.76
CA VAL A 672 -17.36 -3.08 -40.62
C VAL A 672 -17.84 -2.81 -42.05
N GLU A 673 -18.73 -1.83 -42.26
CA GLU A 673 -19.33 -1.57 -43.58
C GLU A 673 -18.50 -0.59 -44.44
N GLU A 674 -18.07 0.53 -43.86
CA GLU A 674 -17.34 1.60 -44.58
C GLU A 674 -15.86 1.67 -44.21
N PHE A 675 -15.39 0.84 -43.27
CA PHE A 675 -14.03 0.87 -42.72
C PHE A 675 -13.58 2.23 -42.17
N ALA A 676 -14.57 3.09 -41.84
CA ALA A 676 -14.34 4.38 -41.22
C ALA A 676 -13.85 4.21 -39.78
N VAL A 677 -12.90 5.05 -39.39
CA VAL A 677 -12.29 5.07 -38.06
C VAL A 677 -12.95 6.19 -37.24
N SER A 678 -13.33 5.92 -36.00
CA SER A 678 -14.04 6.87 -35.13
C SER A 678 -13.72 6.65 -33.65
N GLY A 679 -14.15 7.57 -32.76
CA GLY A 679 -14.03 7.36 -31.31
C GLY A 679 -12.61 7.36 -30.77
N ARG A 680 -11.74 8.26 -31.28
CA ARG A 680 -10.36 8.42 -30.85
C ARG A 680 -10.26 8.56 -29.32
N LYS A 681 -9.46 7.70 -28.69
CA LYS A 681 -9.09 7.78 -27.26
C LYS A 681 -7.59 7.54 -27.09
N THR A 682 -6.92 8.40 -26.32
CA THR A 682 -5.48 8.29 -26.06
C THR A 682 -5.23 7.89 -24.60
N VAL A 683 -4.41 6.86 -24.37
CA VAL A 683 -4.02 6.41 -23.02
C VAL A 683 -2.50 6.29 -22.94
N THR A 684 -1.89 6.82 -21.89
CA THR A 684 -0.44 6.68 -21.67
C THR A 684 -0.13 5.44 -20.83
N LEU A 685 0.62 4.48 -21.39
CA LEU A 685 1.03 3.26 -20.67
C LEU A 685 2.45 3.36 -20.11
N GLY A 686 3.35 4.04 -20.83
CA GLY A 686 4.76 4.17 -20.48
C GLY A 686 5.41 5.41 -21.08
N SER A 687 6.74 5.44 -21.09
CA SER A 687 7.54 6.48 -21.78
C SER A 687 8.14 5.98 -23.10
N SER A 688 8.25 4.67 -23.26
CA SER A 688 8.74 4.00 -24.48
C SER A 688 7.57 3.44 -25.28
N PRO A 689 7.71 3.24 -26.60
CA PRO A 689 6.66 2.68 -27.42
C PRO A 689 6.24 1.29 -26.94
N ALA A 690 4.93 1.11 -26.78
CA ALA A 690 4.35 -0.18 -26.42
C ALA A 690 4.43 -1.15 -27.60
N ARG A 691 4.65 -2.43 -27.29
CA ARG A 691 4.39 -3.53 -28.24
C ARG A 691 3.10 -4.23 -27.86
N LEU A 692 2.26 -4.52 -28.86
CA LEU A 692 0.90 -5.01 -28.69
C LEU A 692 0.85 -6.50 -29.04
N HIS A 693 0.90 -7.37 -28.03
CA HIS A 693 0.83 -8.82 -28.21
C HIS A 693 -0.61 -9.29 -28.12
N ILE A 694 -1.14 -9.88 -29.19
CA ILE A 694 -2.54 -10.33 -29.24
C ILE A 694 -2.69 -11.69 -28.57
N LEU A 695 -3.63 -11.79 -27.64
CA LEU A 695 -4.04 -13.00 -26.92
C LEU A 695 -5.47 -13.38 -27.32
N PRO A 696 -5.65 -14.28 -28.30
CA PRO A 696 -6.97 -14.71 -28.76
C PRO A 696 -7.74 -15.48 -27.68
N GLN A 697 -9.07 -15.35 -27.69
CA GLN A 697 -9.97 -16.13 -26.86
C GLN A 697 -10.87 -17.03 -27.72
N ASP A 698 -11.44 -18.06 -27.10
CA ASP A 698 -12.31 -19.05 -27.77
C ASP A 698 -13.64 -18.47 -28.27
N ASP A 699 -14.08 -17.34 -27.71
CA ASP A 699 -15.32 -16.65 -28.07
C ASP A 699 -15.19 -15.71 -29.29
N GLY A 700 -14.01 -15.67 -29.91
CA GLY A 700 -13.69 -14.82 -31.05
C GLY A 700 -13.27 -13.40 -30.66
N THR A 701 -13.22 -13.07 -29.37
CA THR A 701 -12.62 -11.83 -28.87
C THR A 701 -11.11 -11.99 -28.67
N CYS A 702 -10.40 -10.88 -28.46
CA CYS A 702 -8.97 -10.87 -28.19
C CYS A 702 -8.67 -9.95 -27.02
N ASN A 703 -7.76 -10.37 -26.14
CA ASN A 703 -7.07 -9.46 -25.24
C ASN A 703 -5.76 -9.01 -25.89
N ILE A 704 -5.19 -7.90 -25.42
CA ILE A 704 -3.89 -7.42 -25.86
C ILE A 704 -3.00 -7.25 -24.64
N PHE A 705 -1.85 -7.89 -24.66
CA PHE A 705 -0.79 -7.65 -23.69
C PHE A 705 0.15 -6.58 -24.24
N ALA A 706 0.14 -5.39 -23.65
CA ALA A 706 0.96 -4.27 -24.03
C ALA A 706 2.25 -4.24 -23.18
N THR A 707 3.40 -4.53 -23.79
CA THR A 707 4.70 -4.47 -23.10
C THR A 707 5.34 -3.09 -23.25
N THR A 708 5.65 -2.47 -22.11
CA THR A 708 6.39 -1.19 -21.96
C THR A 708 7.25 -1.27 -20.69
N GLU A 709 7.77 -0.16 -20.16
CA GLU A 709 8.33 -0.14 -18.80
C GLU A 709 7.32 -0.58 -17.73
N HIS A 710 6.02 -0.49 -18.04
CA HIS A 710 4.92 -0.93 -17.19
C HIS A 710 3.92 -1.75 -18.02
N SER A 711 4.11 -3.06 -18.05
CA SER A 711 3.25 -3.97 -18.82
C SER A 711 1.77 -3.87 -18.43
N SER A 712 0.87 -3.86 -19.41
CA SER A 712 -0.57 -3.70 -19.21
C SER A 712 -1.38 -4.68 -20.06
N LEU A 713 -2.44 -5.25 -19.50
CA LEU A 713 -3.42 -6.07 -20.20
C LEU A 713 -4.63 -5.20 -20.61
N ILE A 714 -4.93 -5.20 -21.90
CA ILE A 714 -6.04 -4.47 -22.50
C ILE A 714 -7.11 -5.47 -22.93
N TYR A 715 -8.35 -5.27 -22.48
CA TYR A 715 -9.47 -6.16 -22.80
C TYR A 715 -10.80 -5.42 -22.76
N GLY A 716 -11.81 -5.98 -23.46
CA GLY A 716 -13.18 -5.48 -23.42
C GLY A 716 -13.97 -6.07 -22.25
N PHE A 717 -14.72 -5.24 -21.53
CA PHE A 717 -15.61 -5.69 -20.47
C PHE A 717 -16.80 -4.73 -20.32
N GLU A 718 -18.03 -5.26 -20.27
CA GLU A 718 -19.28 -4.48 -20.13
C GLU A 718 -19.36 -3.28 -21.12
N GLY A 719 -18.92 -3.50 -22.37
CA GLY A 719 -18.94 -2.47 -23.41
C GLY A 719 -17.87 -1.36 -23.25
N ARG A 720 -16.90 -1.53 -22.35
CA ARG A 720 -15.76 -0.62 -22.14
C ARG A 720 -14.43 -1.32 -22.33
N ILE A 721 -13.44 -0.59 -22.84
CA ILE A 721 -12.05 -1.05 -22.92
C ILE A 721 -11.35 -0.73 -21.60
N ILE A 722 -10.77 -1.75 -20.97
CA ILE A 722 -10.06 -1.67 -19.68
C ILE A 722 -8.57 -1.86 -19.91
N TYR A 723 -7.74 -1.10 -19.19
CA TYR A 723 -6.28 -1.14 -19.25
C TYR A 723 -5.74 -1.49 -17.85
N SER A 724 -5.63 -2.78 -17.56
CA SER A 724 -5.16 -3.24 -16.26
C SER A 724 -3.64 -3.40 -16.26
N ALA A 725 -2.94 -2.81 -15.28
CA ALA A 725 -1.52 -3.07 -15.13
C ALA A 725 -1.26 -4.54 -14.78
N THR A 726 -0.08 -5.06 -15.11
CA THR A 726 0.31 -6.44 -14.79
C THR A 726 1.54 -6.47 -13.88
N THR A 727 1.83 -7.62 -13.28
CA THR A 727 3.03 -7.82 -12.45
C THR A 727 4.30 -8.14 -13.25
N ALA A 728 4.20 -8.30 -14.58
CA ALA A 728 5.35 -8.53 -15.45
C ALA A 728 6.02 -7.22 -15.86
N ASP A 729 6.59 -6.53 -14.88
CA ASP A 729 7.53 -5.43 -15.14
C ASP A 729 8.69 -5.98 -16.00
N ASP A 730 9.16 -5.20 -16.98
CA ASP A 730 10.24 -5.54 -17.92
C ASP A 730 9.98 -6.68 -18.93
N ALA A 731 8.72 -7.11 -19.10
CA ALA A 731 8.38 -8.02 -20.20
C ALA A 731 8.63 -7.36 -21.57
N THR A 732 9.18 -8.12 -22.51
CA THR A 732 9.58 -7.66 -23.85
C THR A 732 8.72 -8.24 -24.97
N PHE A 733 8.37 -9.52 -24.86
CA PHE A 733 7.48 -10.24 -25.78
C PHE A 733 6.55 -11.16 -25.00
N VAL A 734 5.33 -11.35 -25.51
CA VAL A 734 4.35 -12.27 -24.93
C VAL A 734 3.69 -13.07 -26.05
N ALA A 735 3.50 -14.37 -25.85
CA ALA A 735 2.80 -15.24 -26.77
C ALA A 735 1.78 -16.14 -26.04
N PRO A 736 0.60 -16.40 -26.64
CA PRO A 736 -0.39 -17.30 -26.05
C PRO A 736 0.09 -18.76 -26.13
N PHE A 737 0.08 -19.48 -25.02
CA PHE A 737 0.56 -20.86 -24.96
C PHE A 737 -0.46 -21.76 -24.28
N ASN A 738 -1.34 -22.36 -25.09
CA ASN A 738 -2.36 -23.28 -24.63
C ASN A 738 -1.95 -24.72 -24.96
N SER A 739 -1.23 -25.36 -24.04
CA SER A 739 -0.81 -26.75 -24.15
C SER A 739 -1.61 -27.67 -23.23
N GLU A 740 -1.46 -28.99 -23.40
CA GLU A 740 -2.15 -29.99 -22.57
C GLU A 740 -1.72 -29.90 -21.10
N ALA A 741 -0.40 -29.79 -20.84
CA ALA A 741 0.16 -29.61 -19.51
C ALA A 741 -0.15 -28.24 -18.90
N TYR A 742 -0.27 -27.20 -19.74
CA TYR A 742 -0.41 -25.81 -19.31
C TYR A 742 -1.60 -25.12 -20.01
N PRO A 743 -2.84 -25.46 -19.63
CA PRO A 743 -4.03 -24.91 -20.28
C PRO A 743 -4.21 -23.43 -19.93
N GLY A 744 -4.38 -22.62 -20.99
CA GLY A 744 -4.59 -21.17 -20.91
C GLY A 744 -3.39 -20.37 -20.39
N ALA A 745 -2.17 -20.89 -20.54
CA ALA A 745 -0.96 -20.19 -20.16
C ALA A 745 -0.51 -19.17 -21.23
N ILE A 746 0.42 -18.32 -20.84
CA ILE A 746 1.16 -17.41 -21.72
C ILE A 746 2.65 -17.61 -21.49
N ILE A 747 3.43 -17.37 -22.52
CA ILE A 747 4.89 -17.31 -22.42
C ILE A 747 5.31 -15.86 -22.55
N LEU A 748 6.12 -15.39 -21.61
CA LEU A 748 6.66 -14.04 -21.62
C LEU A 748 8.18 -14.08 -21.59
N SER A 749 8.83 -13.20 -22.35
CA SER A 749 10.28 -13.00 -22.25
C SER A 749 10.58 -11.72 -21.51
N THR A 750 11.64 -11.72 -20.72
CA THR A 750 12.29 -10.51 -20.19
C THR A 750 13.62 -10.30 -20.93
N ASN A 751 14.46 -9.38 -20.46
CA ASN A 751 15.83 -9.28 -20.98
C ASN A 751 16.71 -10.45 -20.53
N ASP A 752 16.36 -11.11 -19.42
CA ASP A 752 17.23 -12.06 -18.72
C ASP A 752 16.79 -13.53 -18.88
N HIS A 753 15.49 -13.79 -19.03
CA HIS A 753 14.94 -15.16 -19.09
C HIS A 753 13.55 -15.19 -19.75
N VAL A 754 13.07 -16.39 -20.08
CA VAL A 754 11.71 -16.65 -20.57
C VAL A 754 10.90 -17.35 -19.47
N ARG A 755 9.67 -16.91 -19.22
CA ARG A 755 8.77 -17.50 -18.21
C ARG A 755 7.50 -18.03 -18.83
N LEU A 756 6.98 -19.08 -18.21
CA LEU A 756 5.67 -19.64 -18.46
C LEU A 756 4.75 -19.21 -17.31
N SER A 757 3.72 -18.44 -17.64
CA SER A 757 2.88 -17.78 -16.64
C SER A 757 1.40 -17.94 -16.95
N LYS A 758 0.56 -17.86 -15.93
CA LYS A 758 -0.90 -17.80 -16.08
C LYS A 758 -1.42 -16.43 -15.64
N VAL A 759 -2.32 -15.86 -16.45
CA VAL A 759 -2.98 -14.59 -16.10
C VAL A 759 -4.05 -14.87 -15.05
N ASP A 760 -3.92 -14.24 -13.89
CA ASP A 760 -4.92 -14.33 -12.83
C ASP A 760 -6.24 -13.67 -13.29
N LYS A 761 -7.37 -14.22 -12.84
CA LYS A 761 -8.69 -13.64 -13.10
C LYS A 761 -9.05 -12.59 -12.06
N GLU A 762 -8.45 -12.63 -10.86
CA GLU A 762 -8.68 -11.65 -9.83
C GLU A 762 -7.81 -10.40 -10.02
N ARG A 763 -8.42 -9.23 -9.80
CA ARG A 763 -7.67 -7.98 -9.75
C ARG A 763 -6.99 -7.84 -8.39
N LEU A 764 -5.70 -7.59 -8.41
CA LEU A 764 -4.87 -7.37 -7.25
C LEU A 764 -4.36 -5.93 -7.22
N THR A 765 -4.06 -5.42 -6.03
CA THR A 765 -3.43 -4.12 -5.91
C THR A 765 -1.92 -4.25 -6.11
N HIS A 766 -1.38 -3.56 -7.11
CA HIS A 766 0.05 -3.48 -7.36
C HIS A 766 0.64 -2.25 -6.67
N VAL A 767 1.74 -2.43 -5.93
CA VAL A 767 2.43 -1.36 -5.20
C VAL A 767 3.87 -1.24 -5.69
N LYS A 768 4.20 -0.13 -6.34
CA LYS A 768 5.58 0.23 -6.73
C LYS A 768 6.15 1.23 -5.73
N THR A 769 7.32 0.91 -5.16
CA THR A 769 7.96 1.73 -4.12
C THR A 769 9.16 2.50 -4.67
N LEU A 770 9.23 3.80 -4.35
CA LEU A 770 10.42 4.64 -4.46
C LEU A 770 10.95 4.92 -3.05
N PRO A 771 12.07 4.30 -2.64
CA PRO A 771 12.71 4.62 -1.37
C PRO A 771 13.21 6.07 -1.38
N VAL A 772 12.72 6.89 -0.45
CA VAL A 772 13.15 8.30 -0.32
C VAL A 772 14.21 8.43 0.78
N GLY A 773 14.13 7.60 1.82
CA GLY A 773 15.01 7.67 2.99
C GLY A 773 14.65 8.81 3.95
N GLU A 774 13.49 9.45 3.73
CA GLU A 774 12.98 10.58 4.49
C GLU A 774 11.46 10.48 4.57
N THR A 775 10.87 11.05 5.63
CA THR A 775 9.42 11.11 5.78
C THR A 775 8.82 11.95 4.65
N VAL A 776 8.07 11.33 3.74
CA VAL A 776 7.30 12.05 2.72
C VAL A 776 6.03 12.59 3.37
N ARG A 777 6.10 13.83 3.87
CA ARG A 777 5.05 14.44 4.69
C ARG A 777 3.85 14.89 3.86
N ARG A 778 4.07 15.38 2.63
CA ARG A 778 3.05 15.96 1.74
C ARG A 778 3.33 15.64 0.29
N VAL A 779 2.27 15.44 -0.49
CA VAL A 779 2.35 15.08 -1.92
C VAL A 779 1.35 15.92 -2.72
N ALA A 780 1.81 16.55 -3.80
CA ALA A 780 0.98 17.26 -4.76
C ALA A 780 1.33 16.84 -6.19
N TYR A 781 0.33 16.64 -7.04
CA TYR A 781 0.50 16.25 -8.44
C TYR A 781 0.23 17.42 -9.39
N SER A 782 1.08 17.56 -10.41
CA SER A 782 0.96 18.48 -11.53
C SER A 782 0.93 17.66 -12.83
N GLY A 783 -0.18 17.74 -13.55
CA GLY A 783 -0.34 17.07 -14.84
C GLY A 783 0.47 17.77 -15.94
N ASP A 784 0.50 19.10 -15.94
CA ASP A 784 1.20 19.88 -16.96
C ASP A 784 2.72 19.72 -16.85
N LEU A 785 3.26 19.70 -15.64
CA LEU A 785 4.69 19.48 -15.38
C LEU A 785 5.06 18.00 -15.38
N LYS A 786 4.08 17.09 -15.48
CA LYS A 786 4.27 15.62 -15.45
C LYS A 786 5.08 15.15 -14.24
N ALA A 787 4.82 15.76 -13.08
CA ALA A 787 5.64 15.59 -11.89
C ALA A 787 4.84 15.70 -10.59
N PHE A 788 5.35 15.03 -9.55
CA PHE A 788 4.92 15.17 -8.18
C PHE A 788 5.85 16.13 -7.43
N GLY A 789 5.28 17.11 -6.74
CA GLY A 789 5.97 17.90 -5.73
C GLY A 789 5.80 17.27 -4.36
N ILE A 790 6.90 16.91 -3.70
CA ILE A 790 6.89 16.26 -2.39
C ILE A 790 7.64 17.09 -1.33
N GLY A 791 7.06 17.17 -0.13
CA GLY A 791 7.69 17.75 1.04
C GLY A 791 8.26 16.64 1.94
N CYS A 792 9.56 16.67 2.18
CA CYS A 792 10.27 15.64 2.94
C CYS A 792 10.83 16.17 4.27
N ILE A 793 10.84 15.30 5.29
CA ILE A 793 11.48 15.54 6.59
C ILE A 793 12.46 14.41 6.87
N LYS A 794 13.74 14.77 6.98
CA LYS A 794 14.84 13.87 7.34
C LYS A 794 15.19 14.04 8.80
N LYS A 795 15.34 12.91 9.50
CA LYS A 795 15.87 12.83 10.86
C LYS A 795 17.06 11.89 10.82
N GLU A 796 18.22 12.37 11.24
CA GLU A 796 19.45 11.56 11.28
C GLU A 796 20.30 11.88 12.50
N LEU A 797 21.14 10.91 12.89
CA LEU A 797 22.14 11.11 13.94
C LEU A 797 23.46 11.56 13.32
N VAL A 798 23.89 12.78 13.65
CA VAL A 798 25.21 13.31 13.30
C VAL A 798 25.99 13.53 14.59
N ASN A 799 27.13 12.85 14.77
CA ASN A 799 27.93 12.92 15.99
C ASN A 799 27.14 12.62 17.28
N ASN A 800 26.17 11.69 17.22
CA ASN A 800 25.23 11.35 18.30
C ASN A 800 24.25 12.45 18.70
N GLU A 801 24.07 13.48 17.86
CA GLU A 801 23.02 14.47 18.00
C GLU A 801 21.96 14.27 16.91
N GLU A 802 20.70 14.41 17.29
CA GLU A 802 19.57 14.33 16.37
C GLU A 802 19.48 15.62 15.54
N VAL A 803 19.70 15.50 14.24
CA VAL A 803 19.57 16.60 13.28
C VAL A 803 18.32 16.37 12.43
N VAL A 804 17.42 17.35 12.46
CA VAL A 804 16.20 17.37 11.65
C VAL A 804 16.36 18.39 10.53
N SER A 805 16.12 17.97 9.30
CA SER A 805 16.14 18.84 8.12
C SER A 805 14.92 18.58 7.22
N SER A 806 14.52 19.57 6.45
CA SER A 806 13.38 19.47 5.55
C SER A 806 13.73 19.93 4.14
N SER A 807 13.08 19.35 3.13
CA SER A 807 13.28 19.72 1.74
C SER A 807 11.99 19.63 0.91
N PHE A 808 11.96 20.34 -0.21
CA PHE A 808 10.95 20.19 -1.26
C PHE A 808 11.61 19.58 -2.51
N ARG A 809 10.99 18.58 -3.13
CA ARG A 809 11.55 17.81 -4.25
C ARG A 809 10.53 17.57 -5.34
N LEU A 810 11.03 17.32 -6.55
CA LEU A 810 10.23 16.85 -7.67
C LEU A 810 10.49 15.36 -7.93
N VAL A 811 9.44 14.64 -8.34
CA VAL A 811 9.50 13.23 -8.74
C VAL A 811 8.74 13.04 -10.05
N ASP A 812 9.32 12.30 -10.99
CA ASP A 812 8.70 12.01 -12.28
C ASP A 812 7.48 11.10 -12.15
N GLU A 813 6.45 11.34 -12.96
CA GLU A 813 5.20 10.59 -12.87
C GLU A 813 5.25 9.15 -13.42
N ILE A 814 6.11 8.87 -14.42
CA ILE A 814 6.17 7.57 -15.13
C ILE A 814 7.38 6.75 -14.66
N ILE A 815 8.57 7.36 -14.73
CA ILE A 815 9.85 6.76 -14.34
C ILE A 815 9.88 6.56 -12.82
N PHE A 816 9.16 7.42 -12.09
CA PHE A 816 9.03 7.35 -10.63
C PHE A 816 10.39 7.49 -9.93
N LYS A 817 11.17 8.49 -10.36
CA LYS A 817 12.49 8.86 -9.82
C LYS A 817 12.56 10.37 -9.56
N GLN A 818 13.47 10.78 -8.69
CA GLN A 818 13.69 12.20 -8.38
C GLN A 818 14.09 13.00 -9.63
N LEU A 819 13.53 14.20 -9.76
CA LEU A 819 13.84 15.17 -10.81
C LEU A 819 14.58 16.36 -10.21
N GLY A 820 15.70 16.73 -10.84
CA GLY A 820 16.53 17.86 -10.40
C GLY A 820 17.08 17.71 -8.98
N GLU A 821 17.63 18.81 -8.48
CA GLU A 821 18.15 18.90 -7.11
C GLU A 821 17.03 19.30 -6.12
N PRO A 822 17.01 18.72 -4.90
CA PRO A 822 16.12 19.15 -3.83
C PRO A 822 16.31 20.64 -3.49
N PHE A 823 15.22 21.32 -3.14
CA PHE A 823 15.28 22.62 -2.49
C PHE A 823 15.33 22.44 -0.96
N PRO A 824 16.48 22.66 -0.30
CA PRO A 824 16.55 22.59 1.16
C PRO A 824 15.82 23.78 1.79
N LEU A 825 15.07 23.52 2.86
CA LEU A 825 14.47 24.57 3.67
C LEU A 825 15.52 25.21 4.59
N ASP A 826 15.27 26.45 5.01
CA ASP A 826 16.27 27.33 5.64
C ASP A 826 16.51 26.93 7.10
N VAL A 827 17.77 26.73 7.46
CA VAL A 827 18.23 26.30 8.80
C VAL A 827 18.72 27.49 9.64
N SER A 828 18.76 28.70 9.07
CA SER A 828 19.41 29.86 9.71
C SER A 828 18.70 30.41 10.96
N ALA A 829 17.48 29.96 11.26
CA ALA A 829 16.66 30.41 12.40
C ALA A 829 16.11 29.26 13.28
N GLY A 830 16.74 28.08 13.21
CA GLY A 830 16.26 26.83 13.85
C GLY A 830 15.74 25.82 12.83
N VAL A 831 14.97 24.83 13.30
CA VAL A 831 14.43 23.77 12.44
C VAL A 831 13.18 24.26 11.69
N GLU A 832 13.28 24.40 10.37
CA GLU A 832 12.12 24.63 9.49
C GLU A 832 11.50 23.29 9.03
N LEU A 833 10.21 23.10 9.31
CA LEU A 833 9.44 21.92 8.89
C LEU A 833 8.47 22.26 7.76
N VAL A 834 8.37 21.35 6.79
CA VAL A 834 7.33 21.38 5.76
C VAL A 834 6.01 20.85 6.33
N GLU A 835 4.96 21.67 6.24
CA GLU A 835 3.66 21.37 6.86
C GLU A 835 2.58 21.07 5.80
N CYS A 836 2.60 21.77 4.67
CA CYS A 836 1.67 21.57 3.55
C CYS A 836 2.33 21.86 2.19
N VAL A 837 1.91 21.12 1.18
CA VAL A 837 2.29 21.31 -0.23
C VAL A 837 1.00 21.24 -1.06
N ILE A 838 0.75 22.25 -1.87
CA ILE A 838 -0.34 22.24 -2.86
C ILE A 838 0.19 22.65 -4.23
N ARG A 839 -0.59 22.34 -5.25
CA ARG A 839 -0.38 22.80 -6.63
C ARG A 839 -1.54 23.71 -7.02
N ALA A 840 -1.23 24.77 -7.75
CA ALA A 840 -2.21 25.76 -8.20
C ALA A 840 -1.79 26.38 -9.53
N GLU A 841 -2.76 26.66 -10.40
CA GLU A 841 -2.56 27.62 -11.49
C GLU A 841 -2.65 29.04 -10.94
N LEU A 842 -1.58 29.81 -11.11
CA LEU A 842 -1.50 31.20 -10.71
C LEU A 842 -1.15 32.07 -11.93
N THR A 843 -1.57 33.32 -11.90
CA THR A 843 -1.21 34.29 -12.96
C THR A 843 0.26 34.66 -12.85
N ASP A 844 1.00 34.43 -13.93
CA ASP A 844 2.41 34.79 -14.03
C ASP A 844 2.61 36.29 -14.32
N SER A 845 3.87 36.73 -14.35
CA SER A 845 4.25 38.12 -14.63
C SER A 845 3.85 38.62 -16.04
N SER A 846 3.49 37.73 -16.96
CA SER A 846 2.98 38.06 -18.30
C SER A 846 1.45 38.05 -18.41
N GLY A 847 0.75 37.67 -17.33
CA GLY A 847 -0.71 37.58 -17.27
C GLY A 847 -1.26 36.22 -17.69
N HIS A 848 -0.42 35.23 -17.98
CA HIS A 848 -0.85 33.88 -18.35
C HIS A 848 -1.02 33.00 -17.10
N ALA A 849 -1.90 32.00 -17.19
CA ALA A 849 -2.00 30.99 -16.15
C ALA A 849 -0.78 30.08 -16.21
N ALA A 850 -0.16 29.82 -15.07
CA ALA A 850 0.98 28.93 -14.98
C ALA A 850 0.93 28.12 -13.69
N GLU A 851 1.22 26.83 -13.78
CA GLU A 851 1.24 25.96 -12.60
C GLU A 851 2.41 26.32 -11.66
N ARG A 852 2.10 26.37 -10.37
CA ARG A 852 3.02 26.68 -9.27
C ARG A 852 2.84 25.67 -8.15
N PHE A 853 3.94 25.33 -7.50
CA PHE A 853 3.90 24.63 -6.20
C PHE A 853 3.94 25.66 -5.08
N ILE A 854 3.07 25.49 -4.08
CA ILE A 854 2.98 26.39 -2.93
C ILE A 854 3.21 25.55 -1.68
N VAL A 855 4.18 25.98 -0.87
CA VAL A 855 4.63 25.26 0.32
C VAL A 855 4.42 26.12 1.55
N GLY A 856 3.74 25.58 2.56
CA GLY A 856 3.62 26.18 3.88
C GLY A 856 4.56 25.50 4.87
N THR A 857 5.26 26.30 5.67
CA THR A 857 6.25 25.81 6.63
C THR A 857 6.00 26.33 8.04
N SER A 858 6.70 25.74 9.00
CA SER A 858 6.78 26.19 10.40
C SER A 858 8.22 26.27 10.88
N PHE A 859 8.54 27.27 11.69
CA PHE A 859 9.81 27.37 12.40
C PHE A 859 9.65 26.85 13.82
N MET A 860 10.44 25.84 14.18
CA MET A 860 10.55 25.36 15.55
C MET A 860 11.59 26.22 16.26
N PRO A 861 11.20 26.99 17.29
CA PRO A 861 12.15 27.78 18.06
C PRO A 861 13.09 26.84 18.83
N ASP A 862 14.39 27.13 18.83
CA ASP A 862 15.32 26.50 19.76
C ASP A 862 15.03 27.00 21.19
N ASP A 863 14.93 26.08 22.14
CA ASP A 863 14.70 26.38 23.57
C ASP A 863 15.78 27.32 24.17
N SER A 864 16.92 27.48 23.50
CA SER A 864 18.08 28.26 23.91
C SER A 864 18.09 29.72 23.43
N GLU A 865 17.27 30.12 22.46
CA GLU A 865 17.30 31.49 21.92
C GLU A 865 16.01 32.28 22.19
N VAL A 866 16.11 33.23 23.13
CA VAL A 866 15.19 34.37 23.19
C VAL A 866 15.50 35.26 21.98
N VAL A 867 14.96 34.93 20.81
CA VAL A 867 15.20 35.72 19.59
C VAL A 867 14.50 37.08 19.72
N LEU A 868 15.27 38.06 20.18
CA LEU A 868 14.97 39.49 20.09
C LEU A 868 15.01 39.92 18.62
N GLY A 869 13.89 39.83 17.90
CA GLY A 869 13.75 40.55 16.63
C GLY A 869 12.69 40.02 15.67
N ASP A 870 12.72 38.74 15.33
CA ASP A 870 11.81 38.16 14.33
C ASP A 870 10.76 37.26 15.01
N LYS A 871 9.50 37.70 15.02
CA LYS A 871 8.37 36.93 15.58
C LYS A 871 7.79 35.92 14.58
N SER A 872 8.50 35.64 13.49
CA SER A 872 8.04 34.69 12.48
C SER A 872 8.01 33.27 13.04
N ARG A 873 6.93 32.54 12.77
CA ARG A 873 6.74 31.14 13.18
C ARG A 873 6.58 30.17 12.00
N GLY A 874 6.68 30.69 10.79
CA GLY A 874 6.61 29.91 9.54
C GLY A 874 6.64 30.84 8.33
N ARG A 875 6.54 30.28 7.12
CA ARG A 875 6.42 31.06 5.88
C ARG A 875 5.60 30.33 4.81
N ILE A 876 5.19 31.07 3.79
CA ILE A 876 4.65 30.54 2.53
C ILE A 876 5.71 30.75 1.46
N ILE A 877 6.01 29.69 0.71
CA ILE A 877 6.95 29.70 -0.40
C ILE A 877 6.19 29.35 -1.68
N VAL A 878 6.40 30.10 -2.75
CA VAL A 878 5.86 29.80 -4.08
C VAL A 878 7.02 29.45 -5.00
N PHE A 879 6.96 28.28 -5.61
CA PHE A 879 7.96 27.74 -6.52
C PHE A 879 7.46 27.70 -7.97
N GLY A 880 8.37 28.04 -8.88
CA GLY A 880 8.26 27.72 -10.30
C GLY A 880 9.17 26.53 -10.65
N VAL A 881 8.87 25.88 -11.78
CA VAL A 881 9.69 24.81 -12.35
C VAL A 881 10.13 25.26 -13.74
N ASP A 882 11.42 25.14 -14.04
CA ASP A 882 11.98 25.49 -15.35
C ASP A 882 11.94 24.31 -16.35
N GLN A 883 12.40 24.55 -17.57
CA GLN A 883 12.43 23.54 -18.64
C GLN A 883 13.37 22.36 -18.33
N ASP A 884 14.40 22.59 -17.51
CA ASP A 884 15.34 21.56 -17.06
C ASP A 884 14.80 20.79 -15.84
N ARG A 885 13.53 20.99 -15.49
CA ARG A 885 12.85 20.40 -14.31
C ARG A 885 13.52 20.76 -12.98
N ARG A 886 14.11 21.95 -12.90
CA ARG A 886 14.68 22.50 -11.66
C ARG A 886 13.71 23.46 -10.99
N ILE A 887 13.76 23.47 -9.67
CA ILE A 887 12.89 24.27 -8.82
C ILE A 887 13.56 25.62 -8.57
N TYR A 888 12.82 26.72 -8.71
CA TYR A 888 13.27 28.05 -8.29
C TYR A 888 12.20 28.77 -7.45
N GLN A 889 12.66 29.54 -6.47
CA GLN A 889 11.79 30.27 -5.55
C GLN A 889 11.34 31.61 -6.16
N ILE A 890 10.03 31.86 -6.20
CA ILE A 890 9.43 33.12 -6.65
C ILE A 890 9.05 34.01 -5.46
N VAL A 891 8.46 33.42 -4.42
CA VAL A 891 8.00 34.14 -3.22
C VAL A 891 8.46 33.45 -1.96
N SER A 892 8.84 34.23 -0.95
CA SER A 892 9.05 33.78 0.43
C SER A 892 8.40 34.79 1.38
N HIS A 893 7.23 34.45 1.92
CA HIS A 893 6.42 35.33 2.76
C HIS A 893 6.40 34.85 4.21
N LYS A 894 7.06 35.58 5.12
CA LYS A 894 7.12 35.26 6.56
C LYS A 894 5.76 35.45 7.25
N LEU A 895 5.43 34.54 8.15
CA LEU A 895 4.15 34.46 8.85
C LEU A 895 4.33 34.50 10.37
N LYS A 896 3.36 35.07 11.08
CA LYS A 896 3.33 35.11 12.56
C LYS A 896 2.88 33.79 13.23
N GLY A 897 2.52 32.79 12.42
CA GLY A 897 2.04 31.48 12.88
C GLY A 897 2.47 30.41 11.89
N ASN A 898 2.43 29.14 12.33
CA ASN A 898 2.78 27.98 11.51
C ASN A 898 1.74 27.82 10.41
N CYS A 899 2.17 27.61 9.16
CA CYS A 899 1.27 27.40 8.03
C CYS A 899 0.94 25.91 7.89
N ARG A 900 -0.20 25.46 8.44
CA ARG A 900 -0.55 24.03 8.56
C ARG A 900 -1.19 23.45 7.29
N CYS A 901 -2.02 24.26 6.65
CA CYS A 901 -2.80 23.87 5.48
C CYS A 901 -2.97 25.05 4.54
N LEU A 902 -3.08 24.75 3.24
CA LEU A 902 -3.22 25.71 2.17
C LEU A 902 -4.34 25.26 1.23
N GLY A 903 -4.97 26.23 0.57
CA GLY A 903 -5.89 25.98 -0.54
C GLY A 903 -5.97 27.21 -1.45
N ILE A 904 -6.64 27.07 -2.60
CA ILE A 904 -6.85 28.15 -3.57
C ILE A 904 -8.33 28.43 -3.71
N LEU A 905 -8.69 29.71 -3.71
CA LEU A 905 -10.05 30.19 -3.97
C LEU A 905 -10.00 31.44 -4.84
N ASP A 906 -10.51 31.38 -6.08
CA ASP A 906 -10.58 32.52 -7.01
C ASP A 906 -9.27 33.34 -7.12
N GLY A 907 -8.13 32.64 -7.22
CA GLY A 907 -6.79 33.26 -7.28
C GLY A 907 -6.24 33.78 -5.94
N TYR A 908 -6.99 33.64 -4.84
CA TYR A 908 -6.49 33.84 -3.49
C TYR A 908 -5.88 32.56 -2.93
N ILE A 909 -4.72 32.70 -2.29
CA ILE A 909 -4.10 31.66 -1.48
C ILE A 909 -4.71 31.73 -0.09
N ILE A 910 -5.47 30.70 0.29
CA ILE A 910 -6.06 30.55 1.61
C ILE A 910 -5.07 29.78 2.48
N ALA A 911 -4.61 30.39 3.58
CA ALA A 911 -3.66 29.80 4.50
C ALA A 911 -4.29 29.59 5.88
N GLY A 912 -4.32 28.33 6.33
CA GLY A 912 -4.64 27.95 7.70
C GLY A 912 -3.42 28.08 8.60
N LEU A 913 -3.39 29.15 9.41
CA LEU A 913 -2.36 29.41 10.40
C LEU A 913 -2.80 28.90 11.77
N SER A 914 -1.87 28.77 12.73
CA SER A 914 -2.14 28.23 14.08
C SER A 914 -3.38 28.75 14.82
N LYS A 915 -3.86 29.97 14.52
CA LYS A 915 -5.05 30.57 15.16
C LYS A 915 -5.99 31.27 14.17
N THR A 916 -5.68 31.30 12.89
CA THR A 916 -6.40 32.14 11.91
C THR A 916 -6.34 31.53 10.53
N VAL A 917 -7.42 31.63 9.77
CA VAL A 917 -7.44 31.41 8.33
C VAL A 917 -7.26 32.76 7.65
N VAL A 918 -6.34 32.88 6.69
CA VAL A 918 -6.00 34.14 6.03
C VAL A 918 -6.07 33.97 4.52
N ALA A 919 -6.76 34.88 3.84
CA ALA A 919 -6.77 34.95 2.38
C ALA A 919 -5.69 35.93 1.90
N TYR A 920 -4.78 35.44 1.05
CA TYR A 920 -3.71 36.22 0.44
C TYR A 920 -3.93 36.36 -1.05
N ARG A 921 -3.75 37.58 -1.58
CA ARG A 921 -3.66 37.83 -3.00
C ARG A 921 -2.23 37.60 -3.47
N TYR A 922 -2.06 36.77 -4.50
CA TYR A 922 -0.78 36.55 -5.15
C TYR A 922 -0.53 37.60 -6.24
N VAL A 923 0.67 38.16 -6.27
CA VAL A 923 1.12 39.10 -7.31
C VAL A 923 2.53 38.71 -7.73
N GLU A 924 2.68 38.16 -8.93
CA GLU A 924 3.98 37.90 -9.56
C GLU A 924 4.47 39.19 -10.24
N LYS A 925 5.67 39.68 -9.86
CA LYS A 925 6.27 40.90 -10.41
C LYS A 925 7.22 40.60 -11.57
N THR A 926 7.99 39.52 -11.44
CA THR A 926 8.87 38.97 -12.47
C THR A 926 8.83 37.45 -12.40
N SER A 927 9.36 36.75 -13.40
CA SER A 927 9.44 35.28 -13.41
C SER A 927 10.10 34.66 -12.17
N ALA A 928 10.93 35.42 -11.43
CA ALA A 928 11.61 34.96 -10.22
C ALA A 928 11.29 35.80 -8.97
N SER A 929 10.28 36.68 -9.02
CA SER A 929 9.90 37.49 -7.86
C SER A 929 8.41 37.79 -7.80
N GLY A 930 7.82 37.67 -6.60
CA GLY A 930 6.44 38.05 -6.35
C GLY A 930 6.20 38.46 -4.90
N SER A 931 4.94 38.73 -4.56
CA SER A 931 4.53 39.08 -3.20
C SER A 931 3.14 38.54 -2.87
N LEU A 932 2.89 38.32 -1.57
CA LEU A 932 1.57 38.00 -1.02
C LEU A 932 1.02 39.19 -0.24
N GLU A 933 -0.19 39.60 -0.57
CA GLU A 933 -0.91 40.68 0.09
C GLU A 933 -2.09 40.14 0.89
N LYS A 934 -2.17 40.47 2.17
CA LYS A 934 -3.27 40.01 3.02
C LYS A 934 -4.58 40.69 2.63
N ALA A 935 -5.59 39.92 2.22
CA ALA A 935 -6.91 40.41 1.84
C ALA A 935 -7.93 40.32 2.97
N ALA A 936 -8.05 39.16 3.62
CA ALA A 936 -9.03 38.91 4.68
C ALA A 936 -8.50 37.91 5.72
N ALA A 937 -9.11 37.86 6.91
CA ALA A 937 -8.79 36.85 7.92
C ALA A 937 -10.02 36.46 8.74
N TYR A 938 -10.06 35.19 9.13
CA TYR A 938 -11.07 34.58 9.99
C TYR A 938 -10.37 33.86 11.16
N ARG A 939 -11.03 33.76 12.31
CA ARG A 939 -10.50 33.11 13.51
C ARG A 939 -11.35 31.87 13.84
N PRO A 940 -10.85 30.65 13.61
CA PRO A 940 -11.52 29.43 14.04
C PRO A 940 -11.51 29.27 15.57
N SER A 941 -12.19 28.24 16.07
CA SER A 941 -12.39 28.03 17.50
C SER A 941 -11.10 27.62 18.22
N SER A 942 -10.31 26.74 17.62
CA SER A 942 -8.99 26.32 18.10
C SER A 942 -7.90 26.55 17.05
N MET A 943 -7.59 25.56 16.23
CA MET A 943 -6.53 25.57 15.23
C MET A 943 -7.00 24.84 13.97
N PRO A 944 -6.86 25.45 12.78
CA PRO A 944 -7.19 24.78 11.53
C PRO A 944 -6.13 23.70 11.20
N VAL A 945 -6.59 22.50 10.88
CA VAL A 945 -5.73 21.35 10.54
C VAL A 945 -5.79 20.97 9.07
N ASP A 946 -6.96 21.17 8.44
CA ASP A 946 -7.18 20.90 7.02
C ASP A 946 -8.17 21.91 6.44
N LEU A 947 -8.08 22.13 5.12
CA LEU A 947 -8.95 23.02 4.38
C LEU A 947 -9.47 22.29 3.14
N ASP A 948 -10.74 22.49 2.85
CA ASP A 948 -11.35 22.04 1.61
C ASP A 948 -12.17 23.18 1.02
N ILE A 949 -11.97 23.46 -0.26
CA ILE A 949 -12.52 24.65 -0.91
C ILE A 949 -13.50 24.21 -2.00
N SER A 950 -14.69 24.79 -1.99
CA SER A 950 -15.70 24.54 -3.00
C SER A 950 -16.52 25.77 -3.32
N GLY A 951 -16.58 26.12 -4.61
CA GLY A 951 -17.19 27.37 -5.03
C GLY A 951 -16.55 28.53 -4.25
N ASN A 952 -17.35 29.33 -3.57
CA ASN A 952 -16.90 30.42 -2.70
C ASN A 952 -16.81 30.06 -1.20
N MET A 953 -16.99 28.78 -0.86
CA MET A 953 -17.02 28.28 0.51
C MET A 953 -15.70 27.58 0.87
N ILE A 954 -15.24 27.82 2.09
CA ILE A 954 -14.05 27.23 2.68
C ILE A 954 -14.51 26.37 3.86
N GLY A 955 -14.41 25.06 3.71
CA GLY A 955 -14.45 24.13 4.83
C GLY A 955 -13.16 24.24 5.64
N VAL A 956 -13.30 24.52 6.93
CA VAL A 956 -12.20 24.63 7.89
C VAL A 956 -12.36 23.52 8.91
N ALA A 957 -11.48 22.52 8.85
CA ALA A 957 -11.39 21.49 9.88
C ALA A 957 -10.63 22.05 11.08
N ASP A 958 -11.28 22.10 12.24
CA ASP A 958 -10.70 22.57 13.49
C ASP A 958 -10.20 21.38 14.33
N LEU A 959 -9.01 21.50 14.94
CA LEU A 959 -8.38 20.41 15.69
C LEU A 959 -9.28 19.79 16.76
N MET A 960 -10.15 20.59 17.40
CA MET A 960 -10.96 20.14 18.54
C MET A 960 -12.48 20.34 18.33
N GLN A 961 -12.87 21.15 17.35
CA GLN A 961 -14.24 21.68 17.21
C GLN A 961 -14.85 21.40 15.83
N SER A 962 -14.62 20.20 15.29
CA SER A 962 -15.18 19.72 14.02
C SER A 962 -14.99 20.74 12.89
N MET A 963 -15.84 20.77 11.87
CA MET A 963 -15.72 21.70 10.76
C MET A 963 -16.58 22.96 10.90
N ALA A 964 -16.06 24.06 10.37
CA ALA A 964 -16.77 25.30 10.11
C ALA A 964 -16.76 25.62 8.61
N LEU A 965 -17.83 26.24 8.10
CA LEU A 965 -17.97 26.71 6.73
C LEU A 965 -17.85 28.22 6.70
N VAL A 966 -16.85 28.72 5.98
CA VAL A 966 -16.51 30.14 5.88
C VAL A 966 -16.61 30.58 4.43
N GLU A 967 -17.41 31.61 4.14
CA GLU A 967 -17.55 32.19 2.81
C GLU A 967 -16.55 33.32 2.60
N LEU A 968 -15.89 33.36 1.44
CA LEU A 968 -15.15 34.54 1.00
C LEU A 968 -16.07 35.51 0.27
N ILE A 969 -16.25 36.69 0.85
CA ILE A 969 -16.94 37.81 0.20
C ILE A 969 -15.88 38.68 -0.48
N PRO A 970 -15.85 38.76 -1.82
CA PRO A 970 -14.87 39.56 -2.54
C PRO A 970 -15.08 41.07 -2.28
N PRO A 971 -14.06 41.90 -2.51
CA PRO A 971 -14.17 43.34 -2.29
C PRO A 971 -15.21 43.95 -3.25
N LYS A 972 -16.17 44.72 -2.73
CA LYS A 972 -17.22 45.37 -3.50
C LYS A 972 -17.48 46.79 -2.98
N ASP A 973 -17.72 47.74 -3.89
CA ASP A 973 -18.09 49.13 -3.59
C ASP A 973 -17.16 49.83 -2.57
N GLY A 974 -15.85 49.56 -2.65
CA GLY A 974 -14.83 50.12 -1.75
C GLY A 974 -14.67 49.39 -0.41
N SER A 975 -15.45 48.34 -0.14
CA SER A 975 -15.29 47.48 1.04
C SER A 975 -14.17 46.45 0.83
N PRO A 976 -13.34 46.16 1.85
CA PRO A 976 -12.33 45.11 1.76
C PRO A 976 -12.98 43.72 1.69
N ALA A 977 -12.23 42.73 1.19
CA ALA A 977 -12.65 41.33 1.23
C ALA A 977 -12.90 40.87 2.68
N GLN A 978 -13.88 39.98 2.88
CA GLN A 978 -14.21 39.44 4.19
C GLN A 978 -14.35 37.92 4.16
N LEU A 979 -13.98 37.28 5.27
CA LEU A 979 -14.23 35.86 5.51
C LEU A 979 -15.33 35.75 6.58
N VAL A 980 -16.49 35.19 6.21
CA VAL A 980 -17.69 35.16 7.06
C VAL A 980 -18.11 33.71 7.31
N GLU A 981 -18.17 33.31 8.59
CA GLU A 981 -18.70 32.00 8.97
C GLU A 981 -20.20 31.92 8.67
N ARG A 982 -20.61 30.86 7.96
CA ARG A 982 -21.99 30.61 7.56
C ARG A 982 -22.63 29.46 8.31
N ALA A 983 -21.86 28.43 8.61
CA ALA A 983 -22.34 27.29 9.37
C ALA A 983 -21.18 26.58 10.08
N ARG A 984 -21.50 25.81 11.11
CA ARG A 984 -20.54 24.93 11.78
C ARG A 984 -21.22 23.68 12.34
N HIS A 985 -20.40 22.67 12.57
CA HIS A 985 -20.77 21.56 13.42
C HIS A 985 -20.35 21.87 14.87
N TYR A 986 -21.24 21.62 15.82
CA TYR A 986 -21.05 22.00 17.23
C TYR A 986 -20.58 20.83 18.11
N GLN A 987 -20.56 19.61 17.59
CA GLN A 987 -20.04 18.47 18.36
C GLN A 987 -18.51 18.48 18.32
N PRO A 988 -17.85 18.18 19.46
CA PRO A 988 -16.41 18.08 19.49
C PRO A 988 -15.96 16.87 18.67
N MET A 989 -15.03 17.11 17.76
CA MET A 989 -14.40 16.09 16.92
C MET A 989 -12.94 16.48 16.75
N TRP A 990 -12.04 15.52 16.97
CA TRP A 990 -10.60 15.73 16.83
C TRP A 990 -10.21 15.56 15.37
N SER A 991 -10.61 16.52 14.54
CA SER A 991 -10.60 16.38 13.09
C SER A 991 -9.19 16.18 12.54
N THR A 992 -9.08 15.35 11.51
CA THR A 992 -7.81 15.06 10.83
C THR A 992 -7.84 15.48 9.37
N SER A 993 -8.95 15.25 8.67
CA SER A 993 -9.13 15.64 7.27
C SER A 993 -10.61 15.82 6.92
N ILE A 994 -10.88 16.68 5.92
CA ILE A 994 -12.21 16.95 5.38
C ILE A 994 -12.20 16.90 3.85
N CYS A 995 -13.36 16.62 3.25
CA CYS A 995 -13.52 16.61 1.80
C CYS A 995 -14.98 16.92 1.42
N GLN A 996 -15.22 17.87 0.51
CA GLN A 996 -16.55 18.08 -0.05
C GLN A 996 -16.96 16.91 -0.95
N LEU A 997 -18.21 16.47 -0.84
CA LEU A 997 -18.80 15.41 -1.65
C LEU A 997 -19.68 15.94 -2.80
N GLY A 998 -20.12 17.20 -2.69
CA GLY A 998 -21.10 17.86 -3.57
C GLY A 998 -22.38 18.21 -2.81
N GLU A 999 -23.28 18.99 -3.41
CA GLU A 999 -24.61 19.30 -2.85
C GLU A 999 -24.60 19.77 -1.38
N GLU A 1000 -23.68 20.68 -1.01
CA GLU A 1000 -23.55 21.18 0.37
C GLU A 1000 -23.29 20.07 1.42
N ARG A 1001 -22.59 19.00 1.03
CA ARG A 1001 -22.16 17.90 1.90
C ARG A 1001 -20.65 17.76 1.99
N TRP A 1002 -20.16 17.41 3.18
CA TRP A 1002 -18.76 17.19 3.50
C TRP A 1002 -18.56 15.90 4.29
N LEU A 1003 -17.50 15.18 3.97
CA LEU A 1003 -16.99 14.08 4.76
C LEU A 1003 -15.91 14.60 5.71
N GLU A 1004 -16.00 14.21 6.98
CA GLU A 1004 -15.03 14.53 8.01
C GLU A 1004 -14.52 13.23 8.66
N ALA A 1005 -13.21 13.18 8.92
CA ALA A 1005 -12.57 12.13 9.71
C ALA A 1005 -11.92 12.68 10.98
N ASP A 1006 -11.77 11.84 12.00
CA ASP A 1006 -11.10 12.19 13.25
C ASP A 1006 -9.99 11.23 13.69
N ALA A 1007 -9.27 11.65 14.73
CA ALA A 1007 -8.15 10.89 15.33
C ALA A 1007 -8.57 9.59 16.05
N GLN A 1008 -9.87 9.39 16.32
CA GLN A 1008 -10.41 8.18 16.95
C GLN A 1008 -10.93 7.17 15.90
N GLY A 1009 -10.75 7.49 14.61
CA GLY A 1009 -11.17 6.68 13.49
C GLY A 1009 -12.65 6.80 13.15
N ASN A 1010 -13.34 7.85 13.60
CA ASN A 1010 -14.72 8.13 13.19
C ASN A 1010 -14.76 8.81 11.82
N LEU A 1011 -15.81 8.50 11.06
CA LEU A 1011 -16.22 9.19 9.85
C LEU A 1011 -17.60 9.79 10.05
N ALA A 1012 -17.79 11.05 9.64
CA ALA A 1012 -19.06 11.74 9.68
C ALA A 1012 -19.35 12.47 8.35
N VAL A 1013 -20.56 12.34 7.84
CA VAL A 1013 -21.02 13.09 6.66
C VAL A 1013 -21.94 14.22 7.13
N LEU A 1014 -21.45 15.44 6.98
CA LEU A 1014 -22.10 16.66 7.42
C LEU A 1014 -22.77 17.36 6.24
N ARG A 1015 -23.97 17.90 6.47
CA ARG A 1015 -24.73 18.65 5.47
C ARG A 1015 -25.10 20.03 5.99
N ARG A 1016 -24.96 21.06 5.15
CA ARG A 1016 -25.51 22.38 5.44
C ARG A 1016 -26.95 22.48 4.97
N ASN A 1017 -27.83 22.95 5.83
CA ASN A 1017 -29.24 23.18 5.50
C ASN A 1017 -29.51 24.69 5.31
N ALA A 1018 -29.26 25.19 4.10
CA ALA A 1018 -29.44 26.62 3.80
C ALA A 1018 -30.92 27.06 3.78
N GLU A 1019 -31.84 26.12 3.57
CA GLU A 1019 -33.28 26.35 3.48
C GLU A 1019 -33.99 26.28 4.84
N ALA A 1020 -33.24 26.06 5.93
CA ALA A 1020 -33.81 25.98 7.27
C ALA A 1020 -34.57 27.28 7.65
N PRO A 1021 -35.66 27.19 8.40
CA PRO A 1021 -36.55 28.34 8.66
C PRO A 1021 -35.93 29.40 9.56
N THR A 1022 -35.03 29.02 10.48
CA THR A 1022 -34.37 29.95 11.40
C THR A 1022 -32.89 30.12 11.05
N ASP A 1023 -32.34 31.31 11.31
CA ASP A 1023 -30.92 31.56 11.04
C ASP A 1023 -30.00 30.72 11.94
N GLN A 1024 -30.47 30.32 13.14
CA GLN A 1024 -29.74 29.38 14.01
C GLN A 1024 -29.64 27.99 13.38
N ASP A 1025 -30.72 27.50 12.77
CA ASP A 1025 -30.72 26.19 12.10
C ASP A 1025 -29.86 26.24 10.83
N LYS A 1026 -29.87 27.35 10.08
CA LYS A 1026 -28.97 27.53 8.92
C LYS A 1026 -27.49 27.51 9.29
N MET A 1027 -27.15 27.99 10.50
CA MET A 1027 -25.79 27.97 11.03
C MET A 1027 -25.36 26.60 11.55
N ARG A 1028 -26.27 25.64 11.73
CA ARG A 1028 -25.97 24.32 12.25
C ARG A 1028 -25.83 23.31 11.11
N MET A 1029 -24.69 22.61 11.09
CA MET A 1029 -24.53 21.46 10.19
C MET A 1029 -25.21 20.21 10.77
N GLU A 1030 -25.87 19.45 9.90
CA GLU A 1030 -26.58 18.22 10.23
C GLU A 1030 -25.73 16.99 9.93
N VAL A 1031 -25.69 16.02 10.85
CA VAL A 1031 -25.07 14.72 10.60
C VAL A 1031 -26.03 13.85 9.79
N THR A 1032 -25.62 13.43 8.60
CA THR A 1032 -26.42 12.59 7.70
C THR A 1032 -26.01 11.12 7.72
N SER A 1033 -24.76 10.83 8.07
CA SER A 1033 -24.22 9.47 8.24
C SER A 1033 -23.01 9.52 9.17
N GLU A 1034 -22.82 8.51 10.01
CA GLU A 1034 -21.63 8.38 10.88
C GLU A 1034 -21.30 6.91 11.15
N MET A 1035 -20.00 6.60 11.28
CA MET A 1035 -19.51 5.29 11.72
C MET A 1035 -18.09 5.40 12.30
N ASN A 1036 -17.64 4.38 13.03
CA ASN A 1036 -16.24 4.21 13.38
C ASN A 1036 -15.56 3.18 12.47
N LEU A 1037 -14.51 3.62 11.79
CA LEU A 1037 -13.70 2.81 10.88
C LEU A 1037 -12.72 1.90 11.64
N GLY A 1038 -12.34 2.25 12.87
CA GLY A 1038 -11.32 1.58 13.68
C GLY A 1038 -9.88 2.00 13.35
N GLU A 1039 -9.70 2.87 12.35
CA GLU A 1039 -8.40 3.41 11.92
C GLU A 1039 -8.48 4.91 11.74
N GLN A 1040 -7.45 5.64 12.18
CA GLN A 1040 -7.33 7.07 11.91
C GLN A 1040 -7.03 7.32 10.43
N ILE A 1041 -7.85 8.16 9.79
CA ILE A 1041 -7.62 8.66 8.43
C ILE A 1041 -6.79 9.93 8.50
N ASN A 1042 -5.65 9.97 7.81
CA ASN A 1042 -4.78 11.14 7.73
C ASN A 1042 -5.16 12.08 6.59
N ARG A 1043 -5.72 11.53 5.50
CA ARG A 1043 -6.05 12.31 4.31
C ARG A 1043 -7.25 11.74 3.58
N ILE A 1044 -8.10 12.63 3.08
CA ILE A 1044 -9.21 12.32 2.17
C ILE A 1044 -8.97 13.08 0.87
N ARG A 1045 -9.14 12.41 -0.28
CA ARG A 1045 -9.08 13.05 -1.60
C ARG A 1045 -10.34 12.75 -2.37
N ARG A 1046 -10.97 13.80 -2.87
CA ARG A 1046 -12.17 13.69 -3.70
C ARG A 1046 -11.85 12.95 -4.99
N LEU A 1047 -12.81 12.15 -5.42
CA LEU A 1047 -12.84 11.50 -6.72
C LEU A 1047 -14.08 11.99 -7.47
N TYR A 1048 -13.90 12.32 -8.74
CA TYR A 1048 -15.00 12.73 -9.61
C TYR A 1048 -15.26 11.63 -10.64
N VAL A 1049 -16.23 10.77 -10.38
CA VAL A 1049 -16.69 9.75 -11.35
C VAL A 1049 -18.10 10.10 -11.78
N ALA A 1050 -18.33 10.14 -13.10
CA ALA A 1050 -19.67 10.29 -13.63
C ALA A 1050 -20.52 9.05 -13.28
N PRO A 1051 -21.72 9.22 -12.71
CA PRO A 1051 -22.58 8.09 -12.35
C PRO A 1051 -23.02 7.35 -13.62
N THR A 1052 -22.94 6.02 -13.61
CA THR A 1052 -23.56 5.18 -14.64
C THR A 1052 -25.04 5.00 -14.35
N GLU A 1053 -25.87 4.81 -15.39
CA GLU A 1053 -27.34 4.71 -15.23
C GLU A 1053 -27.77 3.59 -14.27
N ASN A 1054 -26.99 2.50 -14.20
CA ASN A 1054 -27.27 1.34 -13.34
C ASN A 1054 -26.44 1.29 -12.05
N ALA A 1055 -25.66 2.34 -11.73
CA ALA A 1055 -24.78 2.33 -10.55
C ALA A 1055 -25.54 2.05 -9.25
N ILE A 1056 -25.06 1.10 -8.46
CA ILE A 1056 -25.55 0.86 -7.09
C ILE A 1056 -24.97 1.89 -6.11
N VAL A 1057 -23.67 2.16 -6.26
CA VAL A 1057 -22.90 3.13 -5.46
C VAL A 1057 -22.13 4.03 -6.40
N VAL A 1058 -22.13 5.33 -6.10
CA VAL A 1058 -21.34 6.33 -6.83
C VAL A 1058 -20.08 6.65 -6.01
N PRO A 1059 -18.88 6.28 -6.49
CA PRO A 1059 -17.61 6.67 -5.87
C PRO A 1059 -17.46 8.18 -5.70
N LYS A 1060 -16.99 8.65 -4.54
CA LYS A 1060 -16.83 10.08 -4.23
C LYS A 1060 -15.47 10.47 -3.68
N ALA A 1061 -14.75 9.58 -2.99
CA ALA A 1061 -13.44 9.91 -2.42
C ALA A 1061 -12.60 8.66 -2.08
N PHE A 1062 -11.28 8.84 -1.99
CA PHE A 1062 -10.38 7.91 -1.33
C PHE A 1062 -9.96 8.42 0.04
N LEU A 1063 -9.61 7.49 0.95
CA LEU A 1063 -9.14 7.77 2.30
C LEU A 1063 -7.86 6.97 2.57
N GLY A 1064 -6.83 7.64 3.09
CA GLY A 1064 -5.57 7.00 3.49
C GLY A 1064 -5.41 6.96 5.01
N SER A 1065 -5.14 5.77 5.56
CA SER A 1065 -5.06 5.55 7.00
C SER A 1065 -3.63 5.50 7.56
N VAL A 1066 -3.53 5.68 8.88
CA VAL A 1066 -2.28 5.50 9.64
C VAL A 1066 -1.78 4.05 9.60
N GLU A 1067 -2.65 3.05 9.42
CA GLU A 1067 -2.25 1.63 9.40
C GLU A 1067 -1.92 1.11 7.98
N GLY A 1068 -1.86 2.01 6.99
CA GLY A 1068 -1.48 1.70 5.61
C GLY A 1068 -2.64 1.25 4.73
N SER A 1069 -3.89 1.41 5.20
CA SER A 1069 -5.09 1.07 4.45
C SER A 1069 -5.49 2.20 3.51
N LEU A 1070 -6.03 1.84 2.35
CA LEU A 1070 -6.74 2.74 1.44
C LEU A 1070 -8.20 2.33 1.36
N TYR A 1071 -9.10 3.29 1.54
CA TYR A 1071 -10.54 3.07 1.45
C TYR A 1071 -11.14 3.86 0.29
N LEU A 1072 -12.16 3.29 -0.34
CA LEU A 1072 -13.08 3.98 -1.24
C LEU A 1072 -14.33 4.38 -0.47
N PHE A 1073 -14.69 5.65 -0.54
CA PHE A 1073 -15.97 6.17 -0.06
C PHE A 1073 -16.89 6.49 -1.24
N GLY A 1074 -18.15 6.11 -1.10
CA GLY A 1074 -19.18 6.35 -2.10
C GLY A 1074 -20.55 6.64 -1.50
N GLU A 1075 -21.48 7.04 -2.36
CA GLU A 1075 -22.87 7.29 -2.00
C GLU A 1075 -23.79 6.26 -2.63
N VAL A 1076 -24.66 5.68 -1.80
CA VAL A 1076 -25.62 4.67 -2.23
C VAL A 1076 -26.79 5.34 -2.95
N VAL A 1077 -27.09 4.88 -4.17
CA VAL A 1077 -28.21 5.38 -4.96
C VAL A 1077 -29.53 5.10 -4.22
N PRO A 1078 -30.48 6.06 -4.15
CA PRO A 1078 -31.69 5.96 -3.32
C PRO A 1078 -32.47 4.65 -3.47
N LYS A 1079 -32.56 4.10 -4.69
CA LYS A 1079 -33.25 2.84 -4.99
C LYS A 1079 -32.72 1.65 -4.17
N TYR A 1080 -31.43 1.62 -3.83
CA TYR A 1080 -30.78 0.48 -3.17
C TYR A 1080 -30.60 0.67 -1.66
N GLN A 1081 -30.90 1.86 -1.11
CA GLN A 1081 -30.61 2.19 0.29
C GLN A 1081 -31.30 1.24 1.28
N ASP A 1082 -32.61 1.03 1.12
CA ASP A 1082 -33.39 0.17 2.02
C ASP A 1082 -33.01 -1.31 1.87
N LEU A 1083 -32.73 -1.76 0.64
CA LEU A 1083 -32.28 -3.13 0.38
C LEU A 1083 -30.96 -3.42 1.10
N LEU A 1084 -29.95 -2.59 0.86
CA LEU A 1084 -28.59 -2.86 1.33
C LEU A 1084 -28.44 -2.70 2.84
N ILE A 1085 -29.16 -1.77 3.48
CA ILE A 1085 -29.10 -1.63 4.95
C ILE A 1085 -29.77 -2.81 5.66
N ASN A 1086 -30.91 -3.29 5.15
CA ASN A 1086 -31.57 -4.47 5.67
C ASN A 1086 -30.74 -5.73 5.41
N PHE A 1087 -30.08 -5.80 4.27
CA PHE A 1087 -29.14 -6.87 3.93
C PHE A 1087 -27.95 -6.91 4.89
N GLN A 1088 -27.28 -5.77 5.14
CA GLN A 1088 -26.19 -5.66 6.11
C GLN A 1088 -26.62 -6.12 7.51
N THR A 1089 -27.81 -5.73 7.95
CA THR A 1089 -28.36 -6.09 9.27
C THR A 1089 -28.60 -7.59 9.41
N LYS A 1090 -29.12 -8.24 8.36
CA LYS A 1090 -29.26 -9.71 8.36
C LYS A 1090 -27.91 -10.41 8.31
N LEU A 1091 -27.00 -9.92 7.49
CA LEU A 1091 -25.68 -10.50 7.29
C LEU A 1091 -24.84 -10.44 8.56
N SER A 1092 -24.88 -9.32 9.30
CA SER A 1092 -24.16 -9.14 10.56
C SER A 1092 -24.60 -10.15 11.64
N SER A 1093 -25.87 -10.55 11.65
CA SER A 1093 -26.38 -11.58 12.57
C SER A 1093 -25.92 -13.01 12.23
N CYS A 1094 -25.58 -13.26 10.96
CA CYS A 1094 -25.18 -14.58 10.46
C CYS A 1094 -23.66 -14.81 10.60
N ILE A 1095 -22.87 -13.75 10.48
CA ILE A 1095 -21.40 -13.82 10.49
C ILE A 1095 -20.90 -13.75 11.94
N LYS A 1096 -20.13 -14.77 12.33
CA LYS A 1096 -19.48 -14.83 13.64
C LYS A 1096 -17.97 -14.64 13.49
N THR A 1097 -17.43 -13.67 14.20
CA THR A 1097 -15.99 -13.47 14.37
C THR A 1097 -15.51 -14.10 15.68
N PRO A 1098 -14.19 -14.35 15.82
CA PRO A 1098 -13.60 -14.69 17.10
C PRO A 1098 -14.00 -13.69 18.18
N GLY A 1099 -14.21 -14.18 19.40
CA GLY A 1099 -14.71 -13.37 20.53
C GLY A 1099 -16.21 -13.07 20.50
N ARG A 1100 -16.94 -13.48 19.45
CA ARG A 1100 -18.38 -13.19 19.26
C ARG A 1100 -18.76 -11.71 19.45
N LEU A 1101 -17.84 -10.83 19.05
CA LEU A 1101 -18.02 -9.38 19.18
C LEU A 1101 -19.15 -8.89 18.28
N SER A 1102 -19.85 -7.83 18.71
CA SER A 1102 -20.93 -7.22 17.91
C SER A 1102 -20.37 -6.32 16.82
N PHE A 1103 -20.83 -6.54 15.59
CA PHE A 1103 -20.54 -5.67 14.45
C PHE A 1103 -21.04 -4.24 14.67
N GLU A 1104 -22.26 -4.08 15.22
CA GLU A 1104 -22.87 -2.77 15.45
C GLU A 1104 -22.01 -1.96 16.43
N LYS A 1105 -21.63 -2.56 17.56
CA LYS A 1105 -20.76 -1.91 18.54
C LYS A 1105 -19.40 -1.56 17.94
N TRP A 1106 -18.79 -2.45 17.15
CA TRP A 1106 -17.50 -2.15 16.51
C TRP A 1106 -17.56 -0.93 15.60
N ARG A 1107 -18.60 -0.84 14.74
CA ARG A 1107 -18.79 0.27 13.79
C ARG A 1107 -19.51 1.48 14.36
N SER A 1108 -19.91 1.47 15.64
CA SER A 1108 -20.61 2.59 16.24
C SER A 1108 -19.68 3.80 16.40
N PHE A 1109 -20.18 5.01 16.11
CA PHE A 1109 -19.45 6.24 16.42
C PHE A 1109 -19.07 6.30 17.91
N ARG A 1110 -17.81 6.63 18.21
CA ARG A 1110 -17.30 6.73 19.58
C ARG A 1110 -16.31 7.88 19.73
N ASN A 1111 -16.61 8.82 20.61
CA ASN A 1111 -15.67 9.82 21.08
C ASN A 1111 -15.73 9.99 22.61
N GLN A 1112 -14.94 10.92 23.17
CA GLN A 1112 -14.91 11.18 24.62
C GLN A 1112 -16.26 11.67 25.19
N SER A 1113 -17.16 12.17 24.34
CA SER A 1113 -18.45 12.74 24.75
C SER A 1113 -19.64 11.82 24.54
N ARG A 1114 -19.58 10.90 23.57
CA ARG A 1114 -20.68 10.03 23.15
C ARG A 1114 -20.17 8.74 22.50
N GLU A 1115 -20.85 7.64 22.82
CA GLU A 1115 -20.81 6.40 22.05
C GLU A 1115 -22.24 6.11 21.53
N SER A 1116 -22.36 5.68 20.28
CA SER A 1116 -23.63 5.30 19.66
C SER A 1116 -23.85 3.77 19.75
N GLU A 1117 -25.07 3.32 19.47
CA GLU A 1117 -25.40 1.87 19.48
C GLU A 1117 -24.88 1.13 18.24
N GLY A 1118 -24.76 1.82 17.11
CA GLY A 1118 -24.33 1.25 15.83
C GLY A 1118 -24.02 2.32 14.79
N PRO A 1119 -23.58 1.93 13.58
CA PRO A 1119 -23.38 2.87 12.49
C PRO A 1119 -24.70 3.51 12.05
N PHE A 1120 -24.69 4.81 11.75
CA PHE A 1120 -25.88 5.55 11.32
C PHE A 1120 -25.82 5.80 9.80
N ARG A 1121 -26.76 5.21 9.05
CA ARG A 1121 -26.90 5.36 7.58
C ARG A 1121 -25.59 5.15 6.82
N PHE A 1122 -24.82 4.15 7.25
CA PHE A 1122 -23.53 3.78 6.68
C PHE A 1122 -23.49 2.29 6.34
N LEU A 1123 -23.02 1.96 5.14
CA LEU A 1123 -22.76 0.60 4.69
C LEU A 1123 -21.25 0.30 4.71
N ASP A 1124 -20.91 -0.86 5.24
CA ASP A 1124 -19.57 -1.42 5.26
C ASP A 1124 -19.43 -2.45 4.14
N GLY A 1125 -18.68 -2.09 3.10
CA GLY A 1125 -18.44 -2.95 1.94
C GLY A 1125 -17.75 -4.27 2.33
N GLU A 1126 -16.83 -4.27 3.30
CA GLU A 1126 -16.18 -5.51 3.75
C GLU A 1126 -17.19 -6.46 4.42
N MET A 1127 -18.22 -5.91 5.08
CA MET A 1127 -19.31 -6.74 5.61
C MET A 1127 -20.12 -7.35 4.46
N LEU A 1128 -20.50 -6.56 3.46
CA LEU A 1128 -21.34 -7.01 2.34
C LEU A 1128 -20.66 -8.11 1.51
N GLU A 1129 -19.37 -7.97 1.23
CA GLU A 1129 -18.59 -8.93 0.43
C GLU A 1129 -18.58 -10.35 0.99
N ARG A 1130 -18.64 -10.48 2.32
CA ARG A 1130 -18.62 -11.78 2.99
C ARG A 1130 -19.83 -12.63 2.70
N PHE A 1131 -20.87 -12.06 2.11
CA PHE A 1131 -21.97 -12.84 1.58
C PHE A 1131 -21.48 -13.90 0.59
N LEU A 1132 -20.47 -13.59 -0.22
CA LEU A 1132 -19.87 -14.52 -1.20
C LEU A 1132 -19.13 -15.68 -0.51
N ASP A 1133 -18.63 -15.48 0.71
CA ASP A 1133 -17.95 -16.52 1.51
C ASP A 1133 -18.92 -17.48 2.22
N LEU A 1134 -20.23 -17.19 2.21
CA LEU A 1134 -21.23 -18.02 2.87
C LEU A 1134 -21.64 -19.22 2.01
N THR A 1135 -21.98 -20.32 2.69
CA THR A 1135 -22.63 -21.48 2.06
C THR A 1135 -24.00 -21.09 1.51
N GLU A 1136 -24.44 -21.72 0.41
CA GLU A 1136 -25.71 -21.40 -0.27
C GLU A 1136 -26.93 -21.39 0.67
N VAL A 1137 -27.00 -22.35 1.60
CA VAL A 1137 -28.09 -22.42 2.60
C VAL A 1137 -28.17 -21.15 3.45
N LYS A 1138 -27.01 -20.64 3.89
CA LYS A 1138 -26.96 -19.39 4.67
C LYS A 1138 -27.26 -18.17 3.81
N GLN A 1139 -26.86 -18.20 2.54
CA GLN A 1139 -27.20 -17.12 1.62
C GLN A 1139 -28.72 -17.04 1.39
N ASP A 1140 -29.39 -18.18 1.23
CA ASP A 1140 -30.85 -18.27 1.17
C ASP A 1140 -31.49 -17.70 2.44
N ASP A 1141 -30.99 -18.08 3.62
CA ASP A 1141 -31.46 -17.54 4.90
C ASP A 1141 -31.34 -16.02 5.00
N VAL A 1142 -30.22 -15.44 4.54
CA VAL A 1142 -30.00 -13.99 4.53
C VAL A 1142 -30.95 -13.31 3.53
N CYS A 1143 -31.18 -13.90 2.35
CA CYS A 1143 -32.01 -13.32 1.29
C CYS A 1143 -33.52 -13.38 1.58
N LYS A 1144 -33.97 -14.29 2.47
CA LYS A 1144 -35.38 -14.44 2.84
C LYS A 1144 -36.05 -13.12 3.22
N GLY A 1145 -37.01 -12.69 2.41
CA GLY A 1145 -37.78 -11.47 2.67
C GLY A 1145 -37.07 -10.15 2.37
N LEU A 1146 -35.94 -10.17 1.65
CA LEU A 1146 -35.32 -8.94 1.09
C LEU A 1146 -35.92 -8.55 -0.27
N GLY A 1147 -36.47 -9.51 -1.00
CA GLY A 1147 -37.04 -9.32 -2.34
C GLY A 1147 -36.23 -10.01 -3.43
N PRO A 1148 -34.94 -9.67 -3.61
CA PRO A 1148 -34.09 -10.30 -4.61
C PRO A 1148 -33.82 -11.78 -4.35
N SER A 1149 -33.52 -12.51 -5.42
CA SER A 1149 -33.02 -13.88 -5.33
C SER A 1149 -31.57 -13.93 -4.81
N VAL A 1150 -31.11 -15.13 -4.39
CA VAL A 1150 -29.71 -15.33 -3.98
C VAL A 1150 -28.74 -14.96 -5.10
N GLU A 1151 -29.07 -15.33 -6.34
CA GLU A 1151 -28.25 -15.04 -7.52
C GLU A 1151 -28.20 -13.54 -7.83
N GLU A 1152 -29.34 -12.85 -7.77
CA GLU A 1152 -29.39 -11.39 -7.90
C GLU A 1152 -28.56 -10.69 -6.83
N MET A 1153 -28.61 -11.17 -5.58
CA MET A 1153 -27.77 -10.62 -4.51
C MET A 1153 -26.28 -10.89 -4.73
N ARG A 1154 -25.90 -12.07 -5.24
CA ARG A 1154 -24.49 -12.35 -5.60
C ARG A 1154 -24.01 -11.35 -6.65
N ASN A 1155 -24.79 -11.12 -7.70
CA ASN A 1155 -24.45 -10.17 -8.76
C ASN A 1155 -24.29 -8.73 -8.22
N ILE A 1156 -25.20 -8.30 -7.34
CA ILE A 1156 -25.10 -6.98 -6.66
C ILE A 1156 -23.81 -6.88 -5.85
N VAL A 1157 -23.47 -7.89 -5.06
CA VAL A 1157 -22.27 -7.87 -4.20
C VAL A 1157 -20.99 -7.94 -5.05
N GLU A 1158 -20.98 -8.71 -6.13
CA GLU A 1158 -19.87 -8.73 -7.08
C GLU A 1158 -19.67 -7.37 -7.77
N GLU A 1159 -20.76 -6.69 -8.16
CA GLU A 1159 -20.69 -5.34 -8.73
C GLU A 1159 -20.07 -4.35 -7.73
N LEU A 1160 -20.43 -4.43 -6.44
CA LEU A 1160 -19.84 -3.61 -5.38
C LEU A 1160 -18.35 -3.91 -5.17
N ARG A 1161 -17.95 -5.19 -5.19
CA ARG A 1161 -16.53 -5.60 -5.10
C ARG A 1161 -15.71 -5.04 -6.27
N ARG A 1162 -16.28 -4.97 -7.48
CA ARG A 1162 -15.59 -4.44 -8.68
C ARG A 1162 -15.35 -2.92 -8.66
N LEU A 1163 -15.97 -2.18 -7.74
CA LEU A 1163 -15.77 -0.73 -7.62
C LEU A 1163 -14.39 -0.35 -7.10
N HIS A 1164 -13.73 -1.25 -6.37
CA HIS A 1164 -12.54 -0.94 -5.58
C HIS A 1164 -11.41 -1.95 -5.77
#